data_AF-A0A7W3WK33-F1
#
_entry.id   AF-A0A7W3WK33-F1
#
_cell.length_a   1.000
_cell.length_b   1.000
_cell.length_c   1.000
_cell.angle_alpha   90.00
_cell.angle_beta   90.00
_cell.angle_gamma   90.00
#
_symmetry.space_group_name_H-M   'P 1'
#
loop_
_entity.id
_entity.type
_entity.pdbx_description
1 polymer ?
#
loop_
_entity_poly.entity_id
_entity_poly.type
_entity_poly.pdbx_seq_one_letter_code
_entity_poly.pdbx_strand_id
1 'polypeptide(L)'
;IEAPPPHHADPDVVARLARAADRPLLVVLDAPEEMPPHLSHAPRRWALGTAAWLRASGARLALGCRPEFWERLGPHFPPDVLHHPAEVPHSPAEGSHLPAAHLPPHVPLADPPEGHPLTLRILEQLQPVETPAAPPGRHEVFEAWLALLSLRIATTVGAGRRPAVRGGALRRLAAVAAGRLHLAARRCLGPGRGALDQRAFETVFPWHGGWAGAVLSLDVLQPAGEGYRFTDEEFGDWLQGVHLEVDEALRNLVHSNPQPGAVPVPGHRMGPVAEALLLAHHHRGAGGLLPRLRELVDAVHREGDQGWWAARLLSRTLRGVPDATPYLPVLRALAARLLRAGEHPDFPPAFWSALRLPLDARTDLLRQLLPLDPAQPGGRRFLDVAAGLLAADPGAVQPLLCRWFGDERPLRAPGATVATAAGALLHTHRGQATDSLTEALVAALSTAGGAHAGELLDELAHDEPAALSRAVRRWAADDRAERRRAAAARLPALATVPGADADELTRAAKELLRRADDTGELHPPAYRQLLGRPASRSSYLTAALLRFARDPYDDGLTHALVRTLHTHPRQVLTGFRHRLCGPATASRESATALLTALADVCVPALARQVAHLIAEYACGRPDEAAEPVAAFVERRLAAGATARATLLPLVEELSRLPSAALRARLGRTLAAADGPLAGELLEPLLGAEAEAPVRESVLAAAGGALPLPRRPSHLATRTRG
;
A
#
# COMPACT_ATOMS: atom_id res chain seq x y z
N ILE A 1 26.02 -6.61 -70.32
CA ILE A 1 26.81 -7.70 -69.70
C ILE A 1 26.28 -7.82 -68.29
N GLU A 2 25.28 -8.68 -68.09
CA GLU A 2 24.77 -8.97 -66.75
C GLU A 2 25.90 -9.60 -65.93
N ALA A 3 26.14 -9.06 -64.74
CA ALA A 3 27.02 -9.71 -63.78
C ALA A 3 26.45 -11.11 -63.48
N PRO A 4 27.28 -12.16 -63.42
CA PRO A 4 26.79 -13.46 -62.98
C PRO A 4 26.12 -13.31 -61.61
N PRO A 5 25.03 -14.04 -61.34
CA PRO A 5 24.40 -14.00 -60.02
C PRO A 5 25.47 -14.35 -58.97
N PRO A 6 25.53 -13.65 -57.84
CA PRO A 6 26.51 -13.94 -56.81
C PRO A 6 26.38 -15.42 -56.45
N HIS A 7 27.52 -16.14 -56.43
CA HIS A 7 27.57 -17.52 -55.97
C HIS A 7 27.08 -17.54 -54.52
N HIS A 8 25.81 -17.83 -54.29
CA HIS A 8 25.27 -18.02 -52.96
C HIS A 8 25.97 -19.23 -52.36
N ALA A 9 26.79 -19.00 -51.33
CA ALA A 9 27.39 -20.08 -50.57
C ALA A 9 26.26 -20.93 -49.97
N ASP A 10 26.25 -22.23 -50.28
CA ASP A 10 25.29 -23.18 -49.72
C ASP A 10 25.50 -23.24 -48.18
N PRO A 11 24.50 -22.86 -47.36
CA PRO A 11 24.63 -22.86 -45.92
C PRO A 11 25.00 -24.24 -45.36
N ASP A 12 24.61 -25.33 -46.02
CA ASP A 12 24.97 -26.69 -45.61
C ASP A 12 26.46 -26.97 -45.83
N VAL A 13 27.06 -26.42 -46.89
CA VAL A 13 28.51 -26.53 -47.12
C VAL A 13 29.27 -25.78 -46.03
N VAL A 14 28.85 -24.56 -45.70
CA VAL A 14 29.47 -23.75 -44.65
C VAL A 14 29.40 -24.45 -43.30
N ALA A 15 28.22 -24.96 -42.93
CA ALA A 15 28.03 -25.69 -41.69
C ALA A 15 28.87 -26.98 -41.62
N ARG A 16 28.94 -27.75 -42.72
CA ARG A 16 29.80 -28.95 -42.80
C ARG A 16 31.28 -28.60 -42.63
N LEU A 17 31.76 -27.53 -43.27
CA LEU A 17 33.15 -27.08 -43.14
C LEU A 17 33.47 -26.63 -41.71
N ALA A 18 32.58 -25.86 -41.09
CA ALA A 18 32.74 -25.44 -39.69
C ALA A 18 32.82 -26.65 -38.75
N ARG A 19 31.94 -27.62 -38.94
CA ARG A 19 31.94 -28.88 -38.17
C ARG A 19 33.17 -29.73 -38.41
N ALA A 20 33.62 -29.88 -39.66
CA ALA A 20 34.84 -30.60 -40.00
C ALA A 20 36.10 -29.96 -39.40
N ALA A 21 36.05 -28.64 -39.16
CA ALA A 21 37.10 -27.87 -38.50
C ALA A 21 36.93 -27.80 -36.96
N ASP A 22 35.93 -28.47 -36.38
CA ASP A 22 35.58 -28.41 -34.96
C ASP A 22 35.35 -26.98 -34.42
N ARG A 23 34.79 -26.11 -35.27
CA ARG A 23 34.44 -24.73 -34.91
C ARG A 23 32.91 -24.57 -34.90
N PRO A 24 32.30 -24.14 -33.78
CA PRO A 24 30.86 -23.93 -33.74
C PRO A 24 30.45 -22.75 -34.63
N LEU A 25 29.46 -22.98 -35.50
CA LEU A 25 28.89 -21.94 -36.34
C LEU A 25 27.80 -21.18 -35.57
N LEU A 26 27.96 -19.87 -35.42
CA LEU A 26 26.92 -18.96 -34.93
C LEU A 26 26.43 -18.09 -36.09
N VAL A 27 25.14 -18.17 -36.36
CA VAL A 27 24.44 -17.28 -37.29
C VAL A 27 23.85 -16.13 -36.47
N VAL A 28 24.14 -14.89 -36.87
CA VAL A 28 23.50 -13.70 -36.31
C VAL A 28 22.58 -13.14 -37.39
N LEU A 29 21.29 -13.10 -37.10
CA LEU A 29 20.28 -12.55 -38.00
C LEU A 29 19.68 -11.31 -37.35
N ASP A 30 19.90 -10.17 -37.98
CA ASP A 30 19.42 -8.87 -37.52
C ASP A 30 18.24 -8.41 -38.36
N ALA A 31 17.20 -7.88 -37.70
CA ALA A 31 15.93 -7.45 -38.25
C ALA A 31 15.25 -8.42 -39.24
N PRO A 32 15.04 -9.72 -38.88
CA PRO A 32 14.31 -10.67 -39.73
C PRO A 32 12.90 -10.21 -40.13
N GLU A 33 12.26 -9.33 -39.36
CA GLU A 33 10.99 -8.68 -39.70
C GLU A 33 11.02 -7.90 -41.01
N GLU A 34 12.21 -7.47 -41.45
CA GLU A 34 12.46 -6.78 -42.70
C GLU A 34 12.69 -7.75 -43.87
N MET A 35 12.56 -9.06 -43.65
CA MET A 35 12.71 -10.04 -44.73
C MET A 35 11.68 -9.81 -45.85
N PRO A 36 12.06 -10.06 -47.12
CA PRO A 36 11.15 -9.93 -48.25
C PRO A 36 9.81 -10.63 -48.01
N PRO A 37 8.68 -10.07 -48.50
CA PRO A 37 7.34 -10.61 -48.25
C PRO A 37 7.19 -12.10 -48.56
N HIS A 38 7.84 -12.56 -49.63
CA HIS A 38 7.84 -13.96 -50.07
C HIS A 38 8.60 -14.90 -49.11
N LEU A 39 9.44 -14.42 -48.21
CA LEU A 39 10.02 -15.22 -47.11
C LEU A 39 9.14 -15.14 -45.85
N SER A 40 8.48 -14.00 -45.62
CA SER A 40 7.65 -13.76 -44.43
C SER A 40 6.27 -14.45 -44.43
N HIS A 41 5.82 -15.01 -45.56
CA HIS A 41 4.45 -15.53 -45.72
C HIS A 41 4.14 -16.83 -44.95
N ALA A 42 5.17 -17.54 -44.46
CA ALA A 42 5.01 -18.81 -43.76
C ALA A 42 5.92 -18.89 -42.51
N PRO A 43 5.69 -18.04 -41.49
CA PRO A 43 6.59 -17.91 -40.33
C PRO A 43 6.74 -19.22 -39.56
N ARG A 44 5.67 -20.01 -39.45
CA ARG A 44 5.74 -21.35 -38.84
C ARG A 44 6.64 -22.31 -39.62
N ARG A 45 6.52 -22.33 -40.95
CA ARG A 45 7.35 -23.19 -41.81
C ARG A 45 8.82 -22.76 -41.72
N TRP A 46 9.06 -21.44 -41.72
CA TRP A 46 10.38 -20.87 -41.55
C TRP A 46 10.98 -21.27 -40.19
N ALA A 47 10.27 -21.06 -39.08
CA ALA A 47 10.77 -21.39 -37.73
C ALA A 47 11.08 -22.89 -37.57
N LEU A 48 10.18 -23.78 -38.02
CA LEU A 48 10.38 -25.23 -37.94
C LEU A 48 11.53 -25.70 -38.85
N GLY A 49 11.65 -25.15 -40.06
CA GLY A 49 12.74 -25.45 -40.98
C GLY A 49 14.09 -24.99 -40.42
N THR A 50 14.15 -23.76 -39.90
CA THR A 50 15.33 -23.21 -39.21
C THR A 50 15.72 -24.08 -38.03
N ALA A 51 14.77 -24.47 -37.16
CA ALA A 51 15.05 -25.35 -36.03
C ALA A 51 15.58 -26.73 -36.46
N ALA A 52 15.00 -27.33 -37.51
CA ALA A 52 15.47 -28.60 -38.05
C ALA A 52 16.91 -28.49 -38.61
N TRP A 53 17.20 -27.42 -39.34
CA TRP A 53 18.53 -27.17 -39.88
C TRP A 53 19.58 -26.91 -38.80
N LEU A 54 19.25 -26.13 -37.76
CA LEU A 54 20.15 -25.88 -36.62
C LEU A 54 20.50 -27.20 -35.90
N ARG A 55 19.53 -28.09 -35.70
CA ARG A 55 19.78 -29.42 -35.13
C ARG A 55 20.68 -30.29 -36.02
N ALA A 56 20.40 -30.34 -37.33
CA ALA A 56 21.17 -31.16 -38.26
C ALA A 56 22.62 -30.68 -38.42
N SER A 57 22.81 -29.37 -38.49
CA SER A 57 24.13 -28.74 -38.65
C SER A 57 24.94 -28.69 -37.36
N GLY A 58 24.28 -28.57 -36.20
CA GLY A 58 24.92 -28.21 -34.93
C GLY A 58 25.22 -26.71 -34.82
N ALA A 59 24.68 -25.88 -35.72
CA ALA A 59 24.82 -24.44 -35.68
C ALA A 59 23.91 -23.81 -34.61
N ARG A 60 24.23 -22.58 -34.21
CA ARG A 60 23.43 -21.74 -33.30
C ARG A 60 22.93 -20.50 -34.02
N LEU A 61 21.83 -19.94 -33.56
CA LEU A 61 21.22 -18.73 -34.11
C LEU A 61 21.00 -17.70 -33.00
N ALA A 62 21.45 -16.48 -33.23
CA ALA A 62 21.07 -15.28 -32.48
C ALA A 62 20.18 -14.41 -33.38
N LEU A 63 19.00 -14.03 -32.87
CA LEU A 63 18.04 -13.18 -33.57
C LEU A 63 17.98 -11.81 -32.89
N GLY A 64 18.42 -10.77 -33.60
CA GLY A 64 18.13 -9.38 -33.25
C GLY A 64 16.83 -8.98 -33.93
N CYS A 65 15.74 -8.80 -33.18
CA CYS A 65 14.45 -8.43 -33.73
C CYS A 65 13.63 -7.62 -32.73
N ARG A 66 12.61 -6.93 -33.23
CA ARG A 66 11.65 -6.21 -32.39
C ARG A 66 10.83 -7.19 -31.53
N PRO A 67 10.48 -6.81 -30.30
CA PRO A 67 9.68 -7.65 -29.40
C PRO A 67 8.37 -8.13 -30.03
N GLU A 68 7.70 -7.27 -30.81
CA GLU A 68 6.44 -7.57 -31.48
C GLU A 68 6.60 -8.66 -32.55
N PHE A 69 7.75 -8.73 -33.20
CA PHE A 69 8.06 -9.78 -34.16
C PHE A 69 8.37 -11.10 -33.44
N TRP A 70 9.19 -11.06 -32.38
CA TRP A 70 9.51 -12.24 -31.59
C TRP A 70 8.28 -12.87 -30.93
N GLU A 71 7.35 -12.07 -30.43
CA GLU A 71 6.10 -12.55 -29.83
C GLU A 71 5.29 -13.44 -30.79
N ARG A 72 5.28 -13.09 -32.08
CA ARG A 72 4.55 -13.83 -33.11
C ARG A 72 5.35 -15.02 -33.63
N LEU A 73 6.67 -14.87 -33.77
CA LEU A 73 7.55 -15.87 -34.36
C LEU A 73 8.00 -16.95 -33.36
N GLY A 74 8.37 -16.52 -32.14
CA GLY A 74 8.94 -17.35 -31.07
C GLY A 74 8.13 -18.59 -30.73
N PRO A 75 6.78 -18.52 -30.58
CA PRO A 75 5.94 -19.69 -30.31
C PRO A 75 5.97 -20.78 -31.39
N HIS A 76 6.48 -20.49 -32.59
CA HIS A 76 6.65 -21.48 -33.65
C HIS A 76 7.95 -22.27 -33.55
N PHE A 77 8.91 -21.83 -32.73
CA PHE A 77 10.12 -22.59 -32.44
C PHE A 77 9.84 -23.68 -31.38
N PRO A 78 10.40 -24.89 -31.55
CA PRO A 78 10.35 -25.91 -30.50
C PRO A 78 11.01 -25.42 -29.19
N PRO A 79 10.43 -25.67 -28.00
CA PRO A 79 10.99 -25.16 -26.75
C PRO A 79 12.41 -25.64 -26.46
N ASP A 80 12.78 -26.84 -26.89
CA ASP A 80 14.11 -27.43 -26.68
C ASP A 80 15.24 -26.74 -27.46
N VAL A 81 14.92 -25.96 -28.49
CA VAL A 81 15.92 -25.19 -29.26
C VAL A 81 16.06 -23.74 -28.77
N LEU A 82 15.16 -23.27 -27.91
CA LEU A 82 15.21 -21.92 -27.37
C LEU A 82 16.23 -21.84 -26.23
N HIS A 83 17.07 -20.82 -26.28
CA HIS A 83 17.98 -20.53 -25.17
C HIS A 83 17.20 -19.90 -24.03
N HIS A 84 17.07 -20.63 -22.92
CA HIS A 84 16.63 -20.09 -21.64
C HIS A 84 17.86 -19.65 -20.86
N PRO A 85 18.11 -18.34 -20.67
CA PRO A 85 19.17 -17.93 -19.76
C PRO A 85 18.89 -18.50 -18.37
N ALA A 86 19.92 -19.04 -17.71
CA ALA A 86 19.83 -19.37 -16.29
C ALA A 86 19.38 -18.11 -15.53
N GLU A 87 18.44 -18.23 -14.59
CA GLU A 87 17.84 -17.11 -13.85
C GLU A 87 18.90 -16.13 -13.35
N VAL A 88 19.13 -15.08 -14.12
CA VAL A 88 19.77 -13.87 -13.62
C VAL A 88 18.69 -13.21 -12.75
N PRO A 89 18.98 -12.83 -11.49
CA PRO A 89 18.00 -12.19 -10.63
C PRO A 89 17.41 -11.00 -11.38
N HIS A 90 16.13 -11.11 -11.74
CA HIS A 90 15.38 -10.10 -12.44
C HIS A 90 15.27 -8.87 -11.53
N SER A 91 16.14 -7.88 -11.73
CA SER A 91 15.84 -6.52 -11.30
C SER A 91 14.75 -6.00 -12.25
N PRO A 92 13.59 -5.52 -11.76
CA PRO A 92 12.49 -5.09 -12.60
C PRO A 92 12.78 -3.68 -13.15
N ALA A 93 13.73 -3.59 -14.07
CA ALA A 93 14.03 -2.38 -14.84
C ALA A 93 14.88 -2.75 -16.06
N GLU A 94 14.25 -3.23 -17.13
CA GLU A 94 14.91 -3.37 -18.43
C GLU A 94 14.26 -2.41 -19.44
N GLY A 95 14.43 -1.11 -19.16
CA GLY A 95 15.03 -0.26 -20.16
C GLY A 95 16.54 -0.55 -20.13
N SER A 96 17.17 -0.65 -21.29
CA SER A 96 18.58 -0.99 -21.47
C SER A 96 19.52 -0.07 -20.67
N HIS A 97 19.78 -0.40 -19.40
CA HIS A 97 20.89 0.17 -18.66
C HIS A 97 22.15 -0.61 -19.06
N LEU A 98 22.94 -0.03 -19.97
CA LEU A 98 24.35 -0.42 -20.06
C LEU A 98 24.96 -0.23 -18.65
N PRO A 99 25.67 -1.22 -18.09
CA PRO A 99 26.40 -1.03 -16.84
C PRO A 99 27.29 0.21 -16.97
N ALA A 100 27.32 1.06 -15.95
CA ALA A 100 28.08 2.32 -15.95
C ALA A 100 29.55 2.16 -16.39
N ALA A 101 30.10 0.94 -16.26
CA ALA A 101 31.43 0.55 -16.71
C ALA A 101 31.66 0.55 -18.24
N HIS A 102 30.62 0.74 -19.07
CA HIS A 102 30.73 0.76 -20.55
C HIS A 102 30.38 2.10 -21.18
N LEU A 103 30.19 3.15 -20.38
CA LEU A 103 29.86 4.50 -20.85
C LEU A 103 31.13 5.39 -20.91
N PRO A 104 31.27 6.27 -21.92
CA PRO A 104 32.38 7.21 -22.01
C PRO A 104 32.47 8.12 -20.76
N PRO A 105 33.67 8.45 -20.27
CA PRO A 105 33.89 9.10 -18.97
C PRO A 105 33.44 10.57 -18.85
N HIS A 106 32.75 11.14 -19.85
CA HIS A 106 32.42 12.57 -19.92
C HIS A 106 30.92 12.89 -19.93
N VAL A 107 30.05 11.92 -19.66
CA VAL A 107 28.61 12.16 -19.44
C VAL A 107 28.32 12.13 -17.94
N PRO A 108 28.01 13.28 -17.29
CA PRO A 108 27.59 13.29 -15.90
C PRO A 108 26.28 12.50 -15.77
N LEU A 109 26.32 11.38 -15.05
CA LEU A 109 25.17 10.50 -14.77
C LEU A 109 24.26 11.11 -13.68
N ALA A 110 23.68 12.26 -13.95
CA ALA A 110 22.37 12.57 -13.39
C ALA A 110 21.37 12.06 -14.43
N ASP A 111 20.70 10.94 -14.12
CA ASP A 111 19.71 10.22 -14.95
C ASP A 111 19.44 10.86 -16.32
N PRO A 112 20.13 10.46 -17.39
CA PRO A 112 19.79 10.94 -18.72
C PRO A 112 18.30 10.64 -18.95
N PRO A 113 17.56 11.54 -19.63
CA PRO A 113 16.16 11.33 -19.90
C PRO A 113 16.03 9.99 -20.62
N GLU A 114 15.52 9.00 -19.88
CA GLU A 114 15.23 7.61 -20.31
C GLU A 114 16.41 6.62 -20.45
N GLY A 115 17.67 6.99 -20.22
CA GLY A 115 18.80 6.02 -20.33
C GLY A 115 18.93 5.32 -21.69
N HIS A 116 18.26 5.83 -22.73
CA HIS A 116 18.12 5.14 -24.00
C HIS A 116 19.42 5.26 -24.84
N PRO A 117 20.02 4.15 -25.32
CA PRO A 117 21.32 4.16 -26.00
C PRO A 117 21.39 5.09 -27.22
N LEU A 118 20.34 5.12 -28.05
CA LEU A 118 20.27 6.01 -29.22
C LEU A 118 20.27 7.49 -28.81
N THR A 119 19.47 7.86 -27.79
CA THR A 119 19.40 9.23 -27.27
C THR A 119 20.76 9.68 -26.76
N LEU A 120 21.46 8.83 -26.00
CA LEU A 120 22.81 9.12 -25.49
C LEU A 120 23.82 9.34 -26.62
N ARG A 121 23.82 8.48 -27.64
CA ARG A 121 24.67 8.62 -28.82
C ARG A 121 24.39 9.92 -29.58
N ILE A 122 23.13 10.28 -29.75
CA ILE A 122 22.74 11.53 -30.42
C ILE A 122 23.19 12.75 -29.60
N LEU A 123 22.99 12.74 -28.28
CA LEU A 123 23.42 13.83 -27.41
C LEU A 123 24.93 14.07 -27.46
N GLU A 124 25.74 13.00 -27.53
CA GLU A 124 27.19 13.09 -27.74
C GLU A 124 27.52 13.79 -29.08
N GLN A 125 26.77 13.49 -30.14
CA GLN A 125 26.95 14.10 -31.47
C GLN A 125 26.48 15.55 -31.54
N LEU A 126 25.50 15.94 -30.72
CA LEU A 126 24.96 17.30 -30.70
C LEU A 126 25.89 18.31 -30.01
N GLN A 127 26.75 17.87 -29.08
CA GLN A 127 27.71 18.71 -28.32
C GLN A 127 27.10 20.07 -27.89
N PRO A 128 26.17 20.09 -26.92
CA PRO A 128 25.49 21.32 -26.54
C PRO A 128 26.49 22.38 -26.06
N VAL A 129 26.34 23.60 -26.57
CA VAL A 129 27.21 24.75 -26.23
C VAL A 129 27.06 25.14 -24.74
N GLU A 130 25.85 24.94 -24.20
CA GLU A 130 25.52 25.15 -22.80
C GLU A 130 24.71 23.96 -22.29
N THR A 131 24.94 23.55 -21.05
CA THR A 131 24.13 22.51 -20.41
C THR A 131 22.76 23.10 -20.06
N PRO A 132 21.65 22.58 -20.63
CA PRO A 132 20.33 23.12 -20.36
C PRO A 132 19.95 22.89 -18.89
N ALA A 133 19.15 23.80 -18.33
CA ALA A 133 18.71 23.74 -16.93
C ALA A 133 17.85 22.49 -16.62
N ALA A 134 17.18 21.95 -17.63
CA ALA A 134 16.49 20.67 -17.58
C ALA A 134 16.96 19.80 -18.75
N PRO A 135 17.08 18.46 -18.57
CA PRO A 135 17.47 17.57 -19.66
C PRO A 135 16.41 17.58 -20.77
N PRO A 136 16.80 17.63 -22.06
CA PRO A 136 15.86 17.70 -23.16
C PRO A 136 15.06 16.40 -23.29
N GLY A 137 13.78 16.53 -23.63
CA GLY A 137 12.94 15.38 -23.96
C GLY A 137 13.39 14.70 -25.25
N ARG A 138 13.02 13.43 -25.42
CA ARG A 138 13.37 12.63 -26.61
C ARG A 138 12.94 13.28 -27.94
N HIS A 139 11.77 13.93 -27.95
CA HIS A 139 11.30 14.67 -29.12
C HIS A 139 12.24 15.82 -29.49
N GLU A 140 12.67 16.63 -28.51
CA GLU A 140 13.58 17.76 -28.72
C GLU A 140 14.95 17.29 -29.20
N VAL A 141 15.43 16.15 -28.68
CA VAL A 141 16.66 15.49 -29.15
C VAL A 141 16.54 15.09 -30.61
N PHE A 142 15.42 14.50 -31.03
CA PHE A 142 15.21 14.12 -32.44
C PHE A 142 15.02 15.33 -33.37
N GLU A 143 14.39 16.41 -32.91
CA GLU A 143 14.33 17.66 -33.68
C GLU A 143 15.72 18.27 -33.90
N ALA A 144 16.53 18.35 -32.83
CA ALA A 144 17.91 18.83 -32.93
C ALA A 144 18.75 17.92 -33.83
N TRP A 145 18.55 16.60 -33.75
CA TRP A 145 19.22 15.63 -34.62
C TRP A 145 18.85 15.81 -36.09
N LEU A 146 17.56 15.98 -36.41
CA LEU A 146 17.10 16.28 -37.76
C LEU A 146 17.75 17.55 -38.32
N ALA A 147 17.84 18.61 -37.50
CA ALA A 147 18.49 19.85 -37.90
C ALA A 147 19.99 19.65 -38.19
N LEU A 148 20.70 18.91 -37.33
CA LEU A 148 22.11 18.59 -37.52
C LEU A 148 22.35 17.74 -38.78
N LEU A 149 21.55 16.68 -38.98
CA LEU A 149 21.61 15.86 -40.18
C LEU A 149 21.36 16.68 -41.45
N SER A 150 20.35 17.55 -41.42
CA SER A 150 20.02 18.44 -42.53
C SER A 150 21.17 19.37 -42.90
N LEU A 151 21.89 19.89 -41.89
CA LEU A 151 23.09 20.70 -42.09
C LEU A 151 24.26 19.88 -42.65
N ARG A 152 24.49 18.66 -42.15
CA ARG A 152 25.55 17.75 -42.64
C ARG A 152 25.31 17.34 -44.09
N ILE A 153 24.07 16.99 -44.45
CA ILE A 153 23.67 16.68 -45.83
C ILE A 153 23.90 17.90 -46.72
N ALA A 154 23.42 19.08 -46.31
CA ALA A 154 23.59 20.30 -47.08
C ALA A 154 25.06 20.68 -47.28
N THR A 155 25.91 20.46 -46.27
CA THR A 155 27.35 20.70 -46.37
C THR A 155 27.99 19.76 -47.40
N THR A 156 27.64 18.47 -47.34
CA THR A 156 28.15 17.44 -48.26
C THR A 156 27.71 17.71 -49.71
N VAL A 157 26.43 18.01 -49.92
CA VAL A 157 25.88 18.36 -51.24
C VAL A 157 26.44 19.70 -51.75
N GLY A 158 26.59 20.68 -50.86
CA GLY A 158 27.09 22.02 -51.18
C GLY A 158 28.57 22.05 -51.58
N ALA A 159 29.38 21.15 -51.02
CA ALA A 159 30.79 20.99 -51.37
C ALA A 159 30.98 20.49 -52.82
N GLY A 160 30.04 19.70 -53.35
CA GLY A 160 30.06 19.22 -54.73
C GLY A 160 29.63 20.25 -55.79
N ARG A 161 29.17 21.45 -55.39
CA ARG A 161 28.70 22.49 -56.31
C ARG A 161 29.79 23.51 -56.63
N ARG A 162 29.75 24.08 -57.84
CA ARG A 162 30.63 25.18 -58.27
C ARG A 162 29.81 26.41 -58.64
N PRO A 163 30.00 27.56 -57.94
CA PRO A 163 30.86 27.77 -56.78
C PRO A 163 30.32 27.06 -55.51
N ALA A 164 31.20 26.85 -54.53
CA ALA A 164 30.85 26.18 -53.26
C ALA A 164 29.80 27.00 -52.48
N VAL A 165 28.77 26.31 -51.97
CA VAL A 165 27.65 26.94 -51.28
C VAL A 165 28.05 27.32 -49.84
N ARG A 166 27.85 28.58 -49.44
CA ARG A 166 28.17 29.08 -48.09
C ARG A 166 27.08 29.99 -47.52
N GLY A 167 27.13 30.22 -46.21
CA GLY A 167 26.28 31.20 -45.51
C GLY A 167 24.78 30.95 -45.68
N GLY A 168 24.02 31.99 -46.07
CA GLY A 168 22.57 31.88 -46.23
C GLY A 168 22.11 30.87 -47.28
N ALA A 169 22.92 30.60 -48.32
CA ALA A 169 22.61 29.59 -49.30
C ALA A 169 22.74 28.16 -48.74
N LEU A 170 23.68 27.94 -47.81
CA LEU A 170 23.81 26.67 -47.09
C LEU A 170 22.61 26.44 -46.16
N ARG A 171 22.13 27.48 -45.47
CA ARG A 171 20.90 27.40 -44.65
C ARG A 171 19.68 27.02 -45.47
N ARG A 172 19.51 27.61 -46.66
CA ARG A 172 18.43 27.22 -47.58
C ARG A 172 18.56 25.76 -48.02
N LEU A 173 19.79 25.31 -48.31
CA LEU A 173 20.04 23.93 -48.70
C LEU A 173 19.75 22.94 -47.56
N ALA A 174 20.06 23.31 -46.31
CA ALA A 174 19.69 22.54 -45.13
C ALA A 174 18.17 22.44 -44.95
N ALA A 175 17.43 23.54 -45.16
CA ALA A 175 15.96 23.49 -45.16
C ALA A 175 15.40 22.55 -46.26
N VAL A 176 16.01 22.54 -47.45
CA VAL A 176 15.66 21.57 -48.51
C VAL A 176 15.99 20.14 -48.10
N ALA A 177 17.12 19.90 -47.44
CA ALA A 177 17.49 18.58 -46.91
C ALA A 177 16.47 18.08 -45.89
N ALA A 178 16.08 18.94 -44.93
CA ALA A 178 15.03 18.63 -43.96
C ALA A 178 13.70 18.28 -44.65
N GLY A 179 13.25 19.10 -45.61
CA GLY A 179 12.04 18.84 -46.39
C GLY A 179 12.07 17.50 -47.15
N ARG A 180 13.24 17.10 -47.66
CA ARG A 180 13.43 15.79 -48.32
C ARG A 180 13.39 14.63 -47.34
N LEU A 181 13.95 14.78 -46.14
CA LEU A 181 13.85 13.77 -45.08
C LEU A 181 12.40 13.59 -44.62
N HIS A 182 11.64 14.68 -44.46
CA HIS A 182 10.20 14.61 -44.20
C HIS A 182 9.44 13.91 -45.33
N LEU A 183 9.76 14.20 -46.60
CA LEU A 183 9.14 13.53 -47.75
C LEU A 183 9.48 12.04 -47.80
N ALA A 184 10.72 11.67 -47.48
CA ALA A 184 11.15 10.28 -47.33
C ALA A 184 10.33 9.56 -46.28
N ALA A 185 10.24 10.11 -45.07
CA ALA A 185 9.45 9.53 -43.98
C ALA A 185 7.97 9.36 -44.36
N ARG A 186 7.36 10.36 -44.99
CA ARG A 186 5.97 10.25 -45.48
C ARG A 186 5.78 9.12 -46.50
N ARG A 187 6.77 8.89 -47.38
CA ARG A 187 6.71 7.78 -48.35
C ARG A 187 6.95 6.41 -47.71
N CYS A 188 7.74 6.34 -46.62
CA CYS A 188 7.91 5.12 -45.84
C CYS A 188 6.63 4.63 -45.15
N LEU A 189 5.64 5.51 -44.92
CA LEU A 189 4.31 5.13 -44.40
C LEU A 189 3.45 4.40 -45.44
N GLY A 190 3.84 4.41 -46.72
CA GLY A 190 3.16 3.69 -47.78
C GLY A 190 3.30 2.16 -47.66
N PRO A 191 2.82 1.41 -48.66
CA PRO A 191 2.79 -0.07 -48.62
C PRO A 191 4.18 -0.74 -48.56
N GLY A 192 5.28 0.02 -48.70
CA GLY A 192 6.67 -0.46 -48.68
C GLY A 192 7.22 -0.90 -47.32
N ARG A 193 6.36 -1.29 -46.36
CA ARG A 193 6.72 -1.81 -45.02
C ARG A 193 7.73 -0.95 -44.23
N GLY A 194 7.80 0.36 -44.46
CA GLY A 194 8.75 1.24 -43.78
C GLY A 194 10.03 1.58 -44.54
N ALA A 195 10.22 1.00 -45.71
CA ALA A 195 11.28 1.34 -46.63
C ALA A 195 10.75 2.15 -47.84
N LEU A 196 11.64 2.95 -48.42
CA LEU A 196 11.48 3.52 -49.75
C LEU A 196 11.89 2.47 -50.78
N ASP A 197 11.05 2.20 -51.76
CA ASP A 197 11.51 1.49 -52.95
C ASP A 197 12.61 2.32 -53.68
N GLN A 198 13.39 1.66 -54.54
CA GLN A 198 14.49 2.29 -55.25
C GLN A 198 14.08 3.55 -56.03
N ARG A 199 12.89 3.52 -56.65
CA ARG A 199 12.37 4.65 -57.45
C ARG A 199 11.96 5.81 -56.55
N ALA A 200 11.31 5.53 -55.43
CA ALA A 200 10.89 6.49 -54.43
C ALA A 200 12.12 7.16 -53.79
N PHE A 201 13.16 6.38 -53.49
CA PHE A 201 14.44 6.89 -53.00
C PHE A 201 15.08 7.85 -54.00
N GLU A 202 15.28 7.43 -55.26
CA GLU A 202 15.92 8.28 -56.27
C GLU A 202 15.12 9.55 -56.56
N THR A 203 13.79 9.49 -56.48
CA THR A 203 12.91 10.67 -56.63
C THR A 203 13.14 11.69 -55.50
N VAL A 204 13.38 11.24 -54.27
CA VAL A 204 13.57 12.13 -53.11
C VAL A 204 15.04 12.58 -53.02
N PHE A 205 15.97 11.66 -53.28
CA PHE A 205 17.41 11.83 -53.23
C PHE A 205 18.02 11.42 -54.58
N PRO A 206 18.02 12.29 -55.58
CA PRO A 206 18.65 12.00 -56.86
C PRO A 206 20.15 11.77 -56.71
N TRP A 207 20.67 10.83 -57.51
CA TRP A 207 22.12 10.64 -57.68
C TRP A 207 22.77 11.88 -58.26
N HIS A 208 22.11 12.53 -59.21
CA HIS A 208 22.58 13.81 -59.75
C HIS A 208 22.54 14.90 -58.67
N GLY A 209 23.63 15.68 -58.59
CA GLY A 209 23.78 16.70 -57.55
C GLY A 209 24.14 16.16 -56.17
N GLY A 210 24.47 14.86 -56.04
CA GLY A 210 25.13 14.29 -54.86
C GLY A 210 24.23 13.99 -53.65
N TRP A 211 22.90 14.00 -53.80
CA TRP A 211 21.98 13.82 -52.67
C TRP A 211 21.96 12.38 -52.16
N ALA A 212 21.79 11.39 -53.05
CA ALA A 212 21.84 9.97 -52.69
C ALA A 212 23.16 9.63 -51.99
N GLY A 213 24.29 10.06 -52.58
CA GLY A 213 25.61 9.87 -51.99
C GLY A 213 25.72 10.47 -50.59
N ALA A 214 25.22 11.69 -50.38
CA ALA A 214 25.28 12.35 -49.07
C ALA A 214 24.46 11.64 -47.99
N VAL A 215 23.24 11.19 -48.28
CA VAL A 215 22.40 10.51 -47.27
C VAL A 215 22.90 9.11 -46.93
N LEU A 216 23.52 8.42 -47.90
CA LEU A 216 24.13 7.11 -47.69
C LEU A 216 25.48 7.23 -46.96
N SER A 217 26.33 8.20 -47.31
CA SER A 217 27.64 8.38 -46.67
C SER A 217 27.56 8.91 -45.24
N LEU A 218 26.45 9.55 -44.89
CA LEU A 218 26.18 10.06 -43.55
C LEU A 218 25.35 9.07 -42.71
N ASP A 219 25.13 7.85 -43.23
CA ASP A 219 24.33 6.80 -42.60
C ASP A 219 22.93 7.28 -42.16
N VAL A 220 22.32 8.19 -42.92
CA VAL A 220 20.95 8.65 -42.64
C VAL A 220 19.93 7.63 -43.14
N LEU A 221 20.20 7.11 -44.34
CA LEU A 221 19.48 6.00 -44.94
C LEU A 221 20.48 4.90 -45.28
N GLN A 222 20.03 3.65 -45.22
CA GLN A 222 20.81 2.50 -45.64
C GLN A 222 19.99 1.58 -46.56
N PRO A 223 20.65 0.79 -47.43
CA PRO A 223 19.98 -0.23 -48.21
C PRO A 223 19.26 -1.24 -47.30
N ALA A 224 18.03 -1.61 -47.66
CA ALA A 224 17.26 -2.64 -46.98
C ALA A 224 16.38 -3.39 -48.01
N GLY A 225 16.69 -4.66 -48.24
CA GLY A 225 16.08 -5.44 -49.31
C GLY A 225 16.31 -4.79 -50.69
N GLU A 226 15.22 -4.55 -51.42
CA GLU A 226 15.23 -3.88 -52.73
C GLU A 226 15.12 -2.34 -52.62
N GLY A 227 15.15 -1.80 -51.40
CA GLY A 227 14.90 -0.38 -51.12
C GLY A 227 15.88 0.23 -50.12
N TYR A 228 15.43 1.31 -49.48
CA TYR A 228 16.20 2.10 -48.52
C TYR A 228 15.36 2.45 -47.30
N ARG A 229 15.94 2.38 -46.11
CA ARG A 229 15.26 2.75 -44.85
C ARG A 229 16.12 3.68 -44.02
N PHE A 230 15.51 4.31 -43.01
CA PHE A 230 16.28 5.01 -41.98
C PHE A 230 17.17 4.02 -41.25
N THR A 231 18.45 4.40 -41.12
CA THR A 231 19.46 3.62 -40.38
C THR A 231 19.03 3.50 -38.92
N ASP A 232 18.75 4.65 -38.29
CA ASP A 232 18.17 4.73 -36.96
C ASP A 232 16.66 4.55 -37.04
N GLU A 233 16.18 3.35 -36.76
CA GLU A 233 14.76 3.03 -36.92
C GLU A 233 13.86 3.88 -36.03
N GLU A 234 14.24 4.14 -34.79
CA GLU A 234 13.42 4.93 -33.87
C GLU A 234 13.34 6.41 -34.25
N PHE A 235 14.42 6.96 -34.82
CA PHE A 235 14.39 8.29 -35.42
C PHE A 235 13.52 8.31 -36.68
N GLY A 236 13.60 7.26 -37.49
CA GLY A 236 12.71 7.04 -38.63
C GLY A 236 11.24 6.94 -38.21
N ASP A 237 10.94 6.19 -37.15
CA ASP A 237 9.60 6.00 -36.59
C ASP A 237 9.04 7.33 -36.08
N TRP A 238 9.86 8.13 -35.39
CA TRP A 238 9.50 9.47 -34.96
C TRP A 238 9.16 10.38 -36.14
N LEU A 239 10.05 10.45 -37.16
CA LEU A 239 9.85 11.31 -38.31
C LEU A 239 8.66 10.86 -39.17
N GLN A 240 8.37 9.56 -39.20
CA GLN A 240 7.16 9.00 -39.81
C GLN A 240 5.92 9.37 -39.01
N GLY A 241 5.97 9.29 -37.67
CA GLY A 241 4.89 9.69 -36.77
C GLY A 241 4.44 11.14 -36.96
N VAL A 242 5.37 12.05 -37.30
CA VAL A 242 5.08 13.45 -37.64
C VAL A 242 4.09 13.57 -38.81
N HIS A 243 4.10 12.63 -39.75
CA HIS A 243 3.25 12.64 -40.95
C HIS A 243 2.07 11.67 -40.89
N LEU A 244 1.91 10.93 -39.79
CA LEU A 244 0.88 9.91 -39.65
C LEU A 244 -0.45 10.53 -39.21
N GLU A 245 -1.51 10.28 -39.98
CA GLU A 245 -2.89 10.59 -39.58
C GLU A 245 -3.37 9.60 -38.50
N VAL A 246 -3.02 9.89 -37.25
CA VAL A 246 -3.23 8.98 -36.10
C VAL A 246 -4.67 8.48 -35.95
N ASP A 247 -5.68 9.31 -36.24
CA ASP A 247 -7.08 8.91 -36.10
C ASP A 247 -7.53 7.93 -37.17
N GLU A 248 -6.99 8.05 -38.39
CA GLU A 248 -7.23 7.09 -39.45
C GLU A 248 -6.48 5.78 -39.18
N ALA A 249 -5.24 5.88 -38.69
CA ALA A 249 -4.47 4.71 -38.27
C ALA A 249 -5.19 3.92 -37.17
N LEU A 250 -5.67 4.59 -36.11
CA LEU A 250 -6.42 3.94 -35.03
C LEU A 250 -7.73 3.31 -35.52
N ARG A 251 -8.49 4.00 -36.39
CA ARG A 251 -9.68 3.40 -37.02
C ARG A 251 -9.36 2.09 -37.74
N ASN A 252 -8.28 2.06 -38.50
CA ASN A 252 -7.88 0.88 -39.26
C ASN A 252 -7.33 -0.25 -38.38
N LEU A 253 -6.59 0.08 -37.32
CA LEU A 253 -5.94 -0.91 -36.44
C LEU A 253 -6.86 -1.46 -35.36
N VAL A 254 -7.79 -0.63 -34.87
CA VAL A 254 -8.57 -0.91 -33.66
C VAL A 254 -10.04 -1.17 -33.96
N HIS A 255 -10.65 -0.47 -34.92
CA HIS A 255 -12.11 -0.55 -35.18
C HIS A 255 -12.50 -1.35 -36.41
N SER A 256 -11.69 -1.35 -37.46
CA SER A 256 -12.08 -1.94 -38.74
C SER A 256 -11.93 -3.46 -38.75
N ASN A 257 -12.92 -4.14 -39.34
CA ASN A 257 -12.72 -5.47 -39.91
C ASN A 257 -11.98 -5.26 -41.24
N PRO A 258 -10.77 -5.83 -41.47
CA PRO A 258 -9.99 -5.53 -42.65
C PRO A 258 -10.81 -5.74 -43.94
N GLN A 259 -10.77 -4.75 -44.84
CA GLN A 259 -11.37 -4.88 -46.16
C GLN A 259 -10.79 -6.14 -46.84
N PRO A 260 -11.61 -6.96 -47.53
CA PRO A 260 -11.09 -8.13 -48.23
C PRO A 260 -10.03 -7.70 -49.25
N GLY A 261 -8.76 -8.10 -49.01
CA GLY A 261 -7.61 -7.74 -49.84
C GLY A 261 -6.69 -6.64 -49.29
N ALA A 262 -7.02 -6.01 -48.15
CA ALA A 262 -6.10 -5.11 -47.46
C ALA A 262 -4.96 -5.92 -46.81
N VAL A 263 -3.71 -5.55 -47.10
CA VAL A 263 -2.53 -6.16 -46.44
C VAL A 263 -2.50 -5.69 -44.98
N PRO A 264 -2.48 -6.61 -43.99
CA PRO A 264 -2.42 -6.23 -42.58
C PRO A 264 -1.18 -5.39 -42.29
N VAL A 265 -1.34 -4.32 -41.50
CA VAL A 265 -0.20 -3.54 -41.02
C VAL A 265 0.68 -4.44 -40.14
N PRO A 266 1.96 -4.66 -40.48
CA PRO A 266 2.82 -5.52 -39.69
C PRO A 266 3.01 -4.97 -38.26
N GLY A 267 3.01 -5.85 -37.26
CA GLY A 267 3.15 -5.47 -35.84
C GLY A 267 4.44 -4.68 -35.53
N HIS A 268 5.53 -4.92 -36.26
CA HIS A 268 6.79 -4.18 -36.10
C HIS A 268 6.66 -2.68 -36.45
N ARG A 269 5.59 -2.28 -37.16
CA ARG A 269 5.27 -0.89 -37.54
C ARG A 269 4.54 -0.12 -36.44
N MET A 270 4.65 -0.56 -35.19
CA MET A 270 4.04 0.11 -34.04
C MET A 270 4.70 1.45 -33.71
N GLY A 271 6.01 1.56 -33.94
CA GLY A 271 6.80 2.75 -33.62
C GLY A 271 6.17 4.05 -34.14
N PRO A 272 5.90 4.20 -35.45
CA PRO A 272 5.32 5.43 -36.00
C PRO A 272 3.97 5.81 -35.38
N VAL A 273 3.14 4.82 -35.05
CA VAL A 273 1.82 5.05 -34.43
C VAL A 273 1.99 5.52 -32.99
N ALA A 274 2.88 4.88 -32.23
CA ALA A 274 3.19 5.28 -30.86
C ALA A 274 3.81 6.70 -30.81
N GLU A 275 4.72 7.02 -31.73
CA GLU A 275 5.32 8.35 -31.86
C GLU A 275 4.28 9.41 -32.26
N ALA A 276 3.35 9.10 -33.17
CA ALA A 276 2.26 10.01 -33.52
C ALA A 276 1.35 10.32 -32.31
N LEU A 277 1.11 9.35 -31.43
CA LEU A 277 0.37 9.55 -30.17
C LEU A 277 1.15 10.44 -29.19
N LEU A 278 2.46 10.23 -29.05
CA LEU A 278 3.33 11.08 -28.22
C LEU A 278 3.43 12.51 -28.75
N LEU A 279 3.53 12.69 -30.06
CA LEU A 279 3.48 13.99 -30.72
C LEU A 279 2.12 14.68 -30.53
N ALA A 280 1.01 13.93 -30.52
CA ALA A 280 -0.30 14.48 -30.21
C ALA A 280 -0.35 15.06 -28.78
N HIS A 281 0.30 14.41 -27.80
CA HIS A 281 0.50 14.97 -26.47
C HIS A 281 1.40 16.22 -26.52
N HIS A 282 2.53 16.15 -27.21
CA HIS A 282 3.46 17.28 -27.26
C HIS A 282 2.82 18.54 -27.86
N HIS A 283 2.09 18.42 -28.97
CA HIS A 283 1.52 19.57 -29.67
C HIS A 283 0.19 20.07 -29.08
N ARG A 284 -0.63 19.20 -28.49
CA ARG A 284 -2.01 19.54 -28.04
C ARG A 284 -2.28 19.18 -26.58
N GLY A 285 -1.27 18.78 -25.83
CA GLY A 285 -1.37 18.37 -24.43
C GLY A 285 -2.31 17.18 -24.21
N ALA A 286 -2.87 17.13 -23.00
CA ALA A 286 -3.84 16.09 -22.63
C ALA A 286 -5.09 16.08 -23.53
N GLY A 287 -5.55 17.24 -24.00
CA GLY A 287 -6.73 17.36 -24.86
C GLY A 287 -6.60 16.63 -26.20
N GLY A 288 -5.39 16.56 -26.76
CA GLY A 288 -5.11 15.79 -27.98
C GLY A 288 -5.05 14.29 -27.76
N LEU A 289 -4.34 13.84 -26.72
CA LEU A 289 -4.07 12.41 -26.54
C LEU A 289 -5.21 11.65 -25.83
N LEU A 290 -5.91 12.29 -24.90
CA LEU A 290 -6.84 11.61 -23.99
C LEU A 290 -8.03 10.90 -24.70
N PRO A 291 -8.68 11.47 -25.73
CA PRO A 291 -9.73 10.77 -26.48
C PRO A 291 -9.23 9.48 -27.14
N ARG A 292 -8.01 9.51 -27.69
CA ARG A 292 -7.37 8.39 -28.37
C ARG A 292 -7.00 7.28 -27.39
N LEU A 293 -6.52 7.63 -26.20
CA LEU A 293 -6.24 6.63 -25.17
C LEU A 293 -7.51 5.95 -24.66
N ARG A 294 -8.63 6.67 -24.52
CA ARG A 294 -9.93 6.08 -24.14
C ARG A 294 -10.39 5.03 -25.16
N GLU A 295 -10.26 5.34 -26.43
CA GLU A 295 -10.54 4.43 -27.54
C GLU A 295 -9.69 3.14 -27.46
N LEU A 296 -8.41 3.26 -27.13
CA LEU A 296 -7.53 2.12 -26.90
C LEU A 296 -7.99 1.30 -25.68
N VAL A 297 -8.31 1.92 -24.55
CA VAL A 297 -8.82 1.22 -23.35
C VAL A 297 -10.05 0.38 -23.67
N ASP A 298 -10.96 0.93 -24.48
CA ASP A 298 -12.19 0.22 -24.85
C ASP A 298 -11.94 -1.01 -25.71
N ALA A 299 -10.82 -1.03 -26.45
CA ALA A 299 -10.45 -2.10 -27.34
C ALA A 299 -9.47 -3.14 -26.77
N VAL A 300 -8.84 -2.90 -25.61
CA VAL A 300 -7.80 -3.78 -25.02
C VAL A 300 -8.19 -5.27 -24.99
N HIS A 301 -9.45 -5.60 -24.70
CA HIS A 301 -9.93 -6.98 -24.58
C HIS A 301 -10.68 -7.48 -25.84
N ARG A 302 -10.55 -6.79 -26.98
CA ARG A 302 -11.06 -7.32 -28.26
C ARG A 302 -10.21 -8.51 -28.68
N GLU A 303 -10.84 -9.51 -29.29
CA GLU A 303 -10.13 -10.69 -29.79
C GLU A 303 -9.25 -10.35 -30.99
N GLY A 304 -8.17 -11.12 -31.17
CA GLY A 304 -7.27 -11.00 -32.31
C GLY A 304 -6.36 -9.76 -32.30
N ASP A 305 -5.97 -9.31 -33.50
CA ASP A 305 -5.00 -8.22 -33.68
C ASP A 305 -5.46 -6.88 -33.09
N GLN A 306 -6.77 -6.62 -33.01
CA GLN A 306 -7.31 -5.36 -32.51
C GLN A 306 -6.97 -5.13 -31.03
N GLY A 307 -7.19 -6.14 -30.18
CA GLY A 307 -6.83 -6.07 -28.75
C GLY A 307 -5.32 -5.99 -28.54
N TRP A 308 -4.55 -6.73 -29.34
CA TRP A 308 -3.09 -6.68 -29.33
C TRP A 308 -2.55 -5.27 -29.64
N TRP A 309 -3.04 -4.65 -30.72
CA TRP A 309 -2.67 -3.27 -31.08
C TRP A 309 -3.08 -2.29 -29.99
N ALA A 310 -4.30 -2.40 -29.48
CA ALA A 310 -4.83 -1.51 -28.46
C ALA A 310 -4.00 -1.54 -27.16
N ALA A 311 -3.69 -2.74 -26.66
CA ALA A 311 -2.94 -2.92 -25.42
C ALA A 311 -1.49 -2.41 -25.54
N ARG A 312 -0.81 -2.74 -26.64
CA ARG A 312 0.58 -2.35 -26.86
C ARG A 312 0.76 -0.85 -27.09
N LEU A 313 -0.08 -0.24 -27.92
CA LEU A 313 -0.07 1.21 -28.13
C LEU A 313 -0.35 1.95 -26.82
N LEU A 314 -1.36 1.52 -26.07
CA LEU A 314 -1.68 2.10 -24.77
C LEU A 314 -0.49 2.00 -23.79
N SER A 315 0.12 0.81 -23.68
CA SER A 315 1.26 0.56 -22.81
C SER A 315 2.50 1.38 -23.19
N ARG A 316 2.82 1.45 -24.48
CA ARG A 316 3.99 2.20 -24.98
C ARG A 316 3.80 3.70 -24.83
N THR A 317 2.63 4.23 -25.22
CA THR A 317 2.35 5.67 -25.13
C THR A 317 2.29 6.16 -23.69
N LEU A 318 1.63 5.43 -22.77
CA LEU A 318 1.56 5.85 -21.36
C LEU A 318 2.91 5.82 -20.64
N ARG A 319 3.85 4.96 -21.06
CA ARG A 319 5.22 4.98 -20.54
C ARG A 319 6.08 6.09 -21.14
N GLY A 320 5.78 6.50 -22.38
CA GLY A 320 6.53 7.54 -23.10
C GLY A 320 6.15 8.97 -22.74
N VAL A 321 4.99 9.23 -22.15
CA VAL A 321 4.63 10.59 -21.73
C VAL A 321 5.52 11.08 -20.57
N PRO A 322 5.92 12.35 -20.54
CA PRO A 322 6.76 12.91 -19.46
C PRO A 322 6.00 13.02 -18.13
N ASP A 323 4.68 13.20 -18.17
CA ASP A 323 3.79 13.21 -17.01
C ASP A 323 2.51 12.45 -17.36
N ALA A 324 2.21 11.38 -16.60
CA ALA A 324 1.02 10.56 -16.79
C ALA A 324 -0.18 11.05 -15.96
N THR A 325 -0.01 12.06 -15.10
CA THR A 325 -1.06 12.60 -14.20
C THR A 325 -2.34 13.02 -14.93
N PRO A 326 -2.28 13.73 -16.08
CA PRO A 326 -3.49 14.11 -16.82
C PRO A 326 -4.31 12.91 -17.33
N TYR A 327 -3.68 11.73 -17.40
CA TYR A 327 -4.28 10.49 -17.90
C TYR A 327 -4.76 9.55 -16.78
N LEU A 328 -4.80 10.01 -15.52
CA LEU A 328 -5.39 9.24 -14.41
C LEU A 328 -6.80 8.71 -14.69
N PRO A 329 -7.73 9.45 -15.35
CA PRO A 329 -9.03 8.89 -15.72
C PRO A 329 -8.93 7.68 -16.65
N VAL A 330 -7.97 7.68 -17.58
CA VAL A 330 -7.70 6.55 -18.50
C VAL A 330 -7.13 5.37 -17.72
N LEU A 331 -6.17 5.62 -16.84
CA LEU A 331 -5.54 4.61 -15.98
C LEU A 331 -6.57 3.94 -15.04
N ARG A 332 -7.46 4.72 -14.43
CA ARG A 332 -8.57 4.19 -13.61
C ARG A 332 -9.56 3.37 -14.45
N ALA A 333 -9.88 3.83 -15.66
CA ALA A 333 -10.75 3.08 -16.57
C ALA A 333 -10.11 1.74 -17.00
N LEU A 334 -8.80 1.74 -17.25
CA LEU A 334 -8.01 0.53 -17.53
C LEU A 334 -8.02 -0.42 -16.32
N ALA A 335 -7.71 0.06 -15.11
CA ALA A 335 -7.75 -0.74 -13.90
C ALA A 335 -9.13 -1.37 -13.67
N ALA A 336 -10.20 -0.60 -13.82
CA ALA A 336 -11.57 -1.10 -13.73
C ALA A 336 -11.90 -2.14 -14.81
N ARG A 337 -11.31 -2.04 -16.01
CA ARG A 337 -11.48 -3.03 -17.08
C ARG A 337 -10.77 -4.33 -16.74
N LEU A 338 -9.52 -4.26 -16.26
CA LEU A 338 -8.75 -5.45 -15.84
C LEU A 338 -9.44 -6.18 -14.69
N LEU A 339 -10.01 -5.47 -13.73
CA LEU A 339 -10.80 -6.09 -12.65
C LEU A 339 -12.01 -6.87 -13.16
N ARG A 340 -12.62 -6.47 -14.28
CA ARG A 340 -13.79 -7.16 -14.86
C ARG A 340 -13.41 -8.30 -15.79
N ALA A 341 -12.39 -8.11 -16.62
CA ALA A 341 -12.05 -9.02 -17.70
C ALA A 341 -10.88 -9.97 -17.36
N GLY A 342 -10.17 -9.71 -16.26
CA GLY A 342 -8.99 -10.46 -15.84
C GLY A 342 -7.69 -9.69 -16.07
N GLU A 343 -6.60 -10.29 -15.63
CA GLU A 343 -5.25 -9.76 -15.89
C GLU A 343 -4.95 -9.78 -17.38
N HIS A 344 -4.16 -8.80 -17.82
CA HIS A 344 -3.70 -8.70 -19.19
C HIS A 344 -2.16 -8.62 -19.20
N PRO A 345 -1.47 -9.40 -20.04
CA PRO A 345 -0.01 -9.54 -20.00
C PRO A 345 0.74 -8.23 -20.27
N ASP A 346 0.14 -7.28 -20.99
CA ASP A 346 0.71 -5.95 -21.25
C ASP A 346 0.65 -4.96 -20.10
N PHE A 347 -0.12 -5.26 -19.04
CA PHE A 347 -0.28 -4.38 -17.88
C PHE A 347 0.14 -5.06 -16.56
N PRO A 348 1.34 -5.67 -16.49
CA PRO A 348 1.84 -6.29 -15.26
C PRO A 348 2.15 -5.21 -14.21
N PRO A 349 2.41 -5.55 -12.95
CA PRO A 349 2.79 -4.56 -11.93
C PRO A 349 3.95 -3.63 -12.34
N ALA A 350 4.92 -4.15 -13.10
CA ALA A 350 6.03 -3.38 -13.66
C ALA A 350 5.61 -2.25 -14.63
N PHE A 351 4.48 -2.41 -15.34
CA PHE A 351 3.93 -1.34 -16.17
C PHE A 351 3.50 -0.15 -15.29
N TRP A 352 2.77 -0.43 -14.21
CA TRP A 352 2.24 0.61 -13.30
C TRP A 352 3.33 1.31 -12.50
N SER A 353 4.38 0.58 -12.11
CA SER A 353 5.56 1.17 -11.43
C SER A 353 6.35 2.09 -12.36
N ALA A 354 6.42 1.77 -13.66
CA ALA A 354 7.18 2.55 -14.65
C ALA A 354 6.49 3.86 -15.06
N LEU A 355 5.21 4.06 -14.73
CA LEU A 355 4.49 5.29 -15.07
C LEU A 355 5.02 6.48 -14.28
N ARG A 356 5.26 7.60 -14.96
CA ARG A 356 5.64 8.89 -14.35
C ARG A 356 4.43 9.53 -13.69
N LEU A 357 4.20 9.17 -12.43
CA LEU A 357 3.07 9.61 -11.62
C LEU A 357 3.54 10.11 -10.25
N PRO A 358 2.84 11.11 -9.69
CA PRO A 358 2.92 11.43 -8.27
C PRO A 358 2.67 10.19 -7.40
N LEU A 359 3.34 10.14 -6.25
CA LEU A 359 3.33 8.99 -5.35
C LEU A 359 1.92 8.65 -4.85
N ASP A 360 1.10 9.66 -4.55
CA ASP A 360 -0.28 9.50 -4.10
C ASP A 360 -1.16 8.85 -5.19
N ALA A 361 -1.04 9.32 -6.42
CA ALA A 361 -1.77 8.79 -7.56
C ALA A 361 -1.35 7.36 -7.91
N ARG A 362 -0.05 7.07 -7.85
CA ARG A 362 0.47 5.70 -8.05
C ARG A 362 -0.05 4.75 -6.96
N THR A 363 0.01 5.18 -5.69
CA THR A 363 -0.45 4.36 -4.55
C THR A 363 -1.96 4.12 -4.62
N ASP A 364 -2.76 5.11 -5.03
CA ASP A 364 -4.21 4.93 -5.26
C ASP A 364 -4.53 3.94 -6.39
N LEU A 365 -3.75 3.92 -7.47
CA LEU A 365 -3.92 2.94 -8.55
C LEU A 365 -3.55 1.52 -8.09
N LEU A 366 -2.46 1.36 -7.33
CA LEU A 366 -2.08 0.07 -6.76
C LEU A 366 -3.17 -0.48 -5.83
N ARG A 367 -3.76 0.37 -4.99
CA ARG A 367 -4.94 0.03 -4.16
C ARG A 367 -6.09 -0.52 -5.01
N GLN A 368 -6.36 0.10 -6.15
CA GLN A 368 -7.44 -0.33 -7.04
C GLN A 368 -7.17 -1.69 -7.66
N LEU A 369 -5.91 -1.97 -8.02
CA LEU A 369 -5.48 -3.18 -8.72
C LEU A 369 -5.19 -4.37 -7.80
N LEU A 370 -5.02 -4.15 -6.49
CA LEU A 370 -4.71 -5.19 -5.51
C LEU A 370 -5.61 -6.44 -5.58
N PRO A 371 -6.93 -6.36 -5.85
CA PRO A 371 -7.77 -7.56 -6.02
C PRO A 371 -7.38 -8.47 -7.19
N LEU A 372 -6.52 -8.01 -8.10
CA LEU A 372 -5.93 -8.85 -9.15
C LEU A 372 -4.74 -9.68 -8.64
N ASP A 373 -4.21 -9.43 -7.44
CA ASP A 373 -3.07 -10.19 -6.95
C ASP A 373 -3.39 -11.69 -6.84
N PRO A 374 -2.49 -12.57 -7.32
CA PRO A 374 -2.66 -14.01 -7.17
C PRO A 374 -2.70 -14.43 -5.69
N ALA A 375 -3.47 -15.48 -5.39
CA ALA A 375 -3.63 -15.97 -4.02
C ALA A 375 -2.34 -16.57 -3.43
N GLN A 376 -1.47 -17.16 -4.27
CA GLN A 376 -0.21 -17.76 -3.83
C GLN A 376 0.98 -16.82 -4.05
N PRO A 377 1.91 -16.71 -3.07
CA PRO A 377 3.15 -15.97 -3.24
C PRO A 377 4.05 -16.69 -4.24
N GLY A 378 4.46 -15.98 -5.31
CA GLY A 378 5.29 -16.53 -6.40
C GLY A 378 5.08 -15.85 -7.75
N GLY A 379 3.95 -15.14 -7.93
CA GLY A 379 3.72 -14.25 -9.07
C GLY A 379 4.19 -12.81 -8.80
N ARG A 380 4.29 -11.99 -9.86
CA ARG A 380 4.51 -10.54 -9.73
C ARG A 380 3.25 -9.89 -9.16
N ARG A 381 3.28 -9.37 -7.93
CA ARG A 381 2.11 -8.77 -7.26
C ARG A 381 2.17 -7.24 -7.25
N PHE A 382 1.01 -6.59 -7.28
CA PHE A 382 0.84 -5.16 -7.02
C PHE A 382 1.23 -4.82 -5.57
N LEU A 383 0.98 -5.72 -4.62
CA LEU A 383 1.42 -5.55 -3.24
C LEU A 383 2.96 -5.44 -3.11
N ASP A 384 3.71 -6.19 -3.94
CA ASP A 384 5.18 -6.13 -3.92
C ASP A 384 5.68 -4.77 -4.43
N VAL A 385 4.99 -4.16 -5.40
CA VAL A 385 5.29 -2.79 -5.85
C VAL A 385 5.01 -1.78 -4.72
N ALA A 386 3.90 -1.93 -4.00
CA ALA A 386 3.60 -1.07 -2.84
C ALA A 386 4.64 -1.24 -1.72
N ALA A 387 5.13 -2.46 -1.48
CA ALA A 387 6.21 -2.75 -0.54
C ALA A 387 7.53 -2.08 -0.97
N GLY A 388 7.87 -2.12 -2.26
CA GLY A 388 9.04 -1.43 -2.81
C GLY A 388 8.96 0.09 -2.64
N LEU A 389 7.79 0.69 -2.88
CA LEU A 389 7.57 2.13 -2.62
C LEU A 389 7.71 2.46 -1.13
N LEU A 390 7.12 1.64 -0.26
CA LEU A 390 7.21 1.82 1.19
C LEU A 390 8.65 1.72 1.69
N ALA A 391 9.43 0.77 1.15
CA ALA A 391 10.84 0.61 1.50
C ALA A 391 11.72 1.78 1.03
N ALA A 392 11.38 2.41 -0.11
CA ALA A 392 12.13 3.53 -0.66
C ALA A 392 11.88 4.84 0.09
N ASP A 393 10.62 5.12 0.47
CA ASP A 393 10.25 6.31 1.25
C ASP A 393 9.12 5.99 2.25
N PRO A 394 9.47 5.45 3.44
CA PRO A 394 8.48 5.08 4.43
C PRO A 394 7.62 6.27 4.89
N GLY A 395 8.24 7.45 5.06
CA GLY A 395 7.58 8.63 5.59
C GLY A 395 6.49 9.18 4.66
N ALA A 396 6.72 9.12 3.35
CA ALA A 396 5.73 9.56 2.36
C ALA A 396 4.64 8.50 2.09
N VAL A 397 4.99 7.21 2.14
CA VAL A 397 4.06 6.12 1.76
C VAL A 397 3.15 5.68 2.90
N GLN A 398 3.61 5.66 4.15
CA GLN A 398 2.79 5.23 5.30
C GLN A 398 1.42 5.96 5.38
N PRO A 399 1.34 7.31 5.29
CA PRO A 399 0.06 8.01 5.32
C PRO A 399 -0.86 7.66 4.14
N LEU A 400 -0.29 7.29 2.98
CA LEU A 400 -1.05 6.89 1.80
C LEU A 400 -1.64 5.49 1.97
N LEU A 401 -0.88 4.55 2.56
CA LEU A 401 -1.37 3.21 2.88
C LEU A 401 -2.44 3.24 3.97
N CYS A 402 -2.35 4.13 4.96
CA CYS A 402 -3.43 4.28 5.96
C CYS A 402 -4.78 4.65 5.31
N ARG A 403 -4.80 5.29 4.13
CA ARG A 403 -6.04 5.59 3.40
C ARG A 403 -6.71 4.33 2.83
N TRP A 404 -6.00 3.20 2.79
CA TRP A 404 -6.52 1.93 2.29
C TRP A 404 -7.38 1.22 3.33
N PHE A 405 -7.31 1.61 4.61
CA PHE A 405 -8.05 0.96 5.70
C PHE A 405 -9.57 1.05 5.59
N GLY A 406 -10.11 1.93 4.74
CA GLY A 406 -11.54 1.99 4.45
C GLY A 406 -11.96 1.12 3.26
N ASP A 407 -11.05 0.34 2.68
CA ASP A 407 -11.27 -0.46 1.47
C ASP A 407 -11.41 -1.95 1.80
N GLU A 408 -12.65 -2.40 1.94
CA GLU A 408 -12.98 -3.80 2.28
C GLU A 408 -13.13 -4.73 1.06
N ARG A 409 -12.66 -4.30 -0.12
CA ARG A 409 -12.74 -5.18 -1.31
C ARG A 409 -11.91 -6.45 -1.07
N PRO A 410 -12.48 -7.63 -1.34
CA PRO A 410 -11.80 -8.90 -1.10
C PRO A 410 -10.64 -9.10 -2.08
N LEU A 411 -9.55 -9.68 -1.60
CA LEU A 411 -8.44 -10.17 -2.40
C LEU A 411 -8.67 -11.65 -2.74
N ARG A 412 -7.88 -12.18 -3.68
CA ARG A 412 -7.96 -13.62 -4.03
C ARG A 412 -7.42 -14.52 -2.93
N ALA A 413 -6.59 -14.00 -2.04
CA ALA A 413 -6.17 -14.69 -0.83
C ALA A 413 -7.36 -14.82 0.15
N PRO A 414 -7.69 -16.02 0.65
CA PRO A 414 -8.86 -16.24 1.51
C PRO A 414 -8.84 -15.36 2.77
N GLY A 415 -9.94 -14.64 3.01
CA GLY A 415 -10.10 -13.78 4.19
C GLY A 415 -9.32 -12.46 4.16
N ALA A 416 -8.55 -12.18 3.10
CA ALA A 416 -7.80 -10.93 2.97
C ALA A 416 -8.62 -9.87 2.21
N THR A 417 -8.60 -8.65 2.73
CA THR A 417 -9.11 -7.42 2.09
C THR A 417 -7.97 -6.45 1.77
N VAL A 418 -8.24 -5.43 0.96
CA VAL A 418 -7.28 -4.34 0.71
C VAL A 418 -6.83 -3.67 2.02
N ALA A 419 -7.76 -3.43 2.96
CA ALA A 419 -7.46 -2.89 4.29
C ALA A 419 -6.51 -3.79 5.09
N THR A 420 -6.80 -5.10 5.19
CA THR A 420 -5.92 -6.03 5.92
C THR A 420 -4.54 -6.17 5.28
N ALA A 421 -4.44 -6.12 3.94
CA ALA A 421 -3.16 -6.15 3.24
C ALA A 421 -2.31 -4.89 3.50
N ALA A 422 -2.95 -3.72 3.58
CA ALA A 422 -2.27 -2.49 4.00
C ALA A 422 -1.75 -2.59 5.44
N GLY A 423 -2.58 -3.13 6.36
CA GLY A 423 -2.20 -3.36 7.75
C GLY A 423 -0.99 -4.29 7.87
N ALA A 424 -1.05 -5.44 7.20
CA ALA A 424 0.06 -6.40 7.17
C ALA A 424 1.34 -5.80 6.58
N LEU A 425 1.24 -4.98 5.52
CA LEU A 425 2.38 -4.31 4.92
C LEU A 425 3.01 -3.29 5.87
N LEU A 426 2.20 -2.44 6.51
CA LEU A 426 2.65 -1.46 7.48
C LEU A 426 3.27 -2.11 8.73
N HIS A 427 2.67 -3.21 9.22
CA HIS A 427 3.20 -3.99 10.34
C HIS A 427 4.54 -4.65 10.00
N THR A 428 4.65 -5.26 8.82
CA THR A 428 5.88 -5.91 8.34
C THR A 428 7.04 -4.92 8.25
N HIS A 429 6.77 -3.68 7.79
CA HIS A 429 7.77 -2.63 7.61
C HIS A 429 7.84 -1.62 8.76
N ARG A 430 7.23 -1.91 9.93
CA ARG A 430 7.08 -0.97 11.06
C ARG A 430 8.39 -0.37 11.58
N GLY A 431 9.48 -1.10 11.48
CA GLY A 431 10.80 -0.69 12.00
C GLY A 431 11.53 0.36 11.16
N GLN A 432 11.07 0.65 9.93
CA GLN A 432 11.78 1.56 9.03
C GLN A 432 11.56 3.05 9.38
N ALA A 433 10.35 3.41 9.83
CA ALA A 433 10.02 4.77 10.26
C ALA A 433 8.85 4.75 11.26
N THR A 434 9.08 4.18 12.45
CA THR A 434 8.03 3.94 13.45
C THR A 434 7.36 5.23 13.94
N ASP A 435 8.13 6.31 14.14
CA ASP A 435 7.56 7.60 14.56
C ASP A 435 6.58 8.14 13.51
N SER A 436 6.97 8.19 12.23
CA SER A 436 6.09 8.57 11.12
C SER A 436 4.85 7.68 11.02
N LEU A 437 5.02 6.37 11.23
CA LEU A 437 3.91 5.41 11.21
C LEU A 437 2.87 5.73 12.29
N THR A 438 3.32 5.95 13.53
CA THR A 438 2.42 6.30 14.63
C THR A 438 1.65 7.60 14.35
N GLU A 439 2.31 8.61 13.77
CA GLU A 439 1.67 9.88 13.38
C GLU A 439 0.65 9.71 12.24
N ALA A 440 0.91 8.80 11.29
CA ALA A 440 -0.01 8.46 10.22
C ALA A 440 -1.24 7.69 10.74
N LEU A 441 -1.03 6.73 11.65
CA LEU A 441 -2.10 5.91 12.22
C LEU A 441 -3.05 6.72 13.10
N VAL A 442 -2.51 7.61 13.96
CA VAL A 442 -3.37 8.47 14.80
C VAL A 442 -4.23 9.41 13.96
N ALA A 443 -3.74 9.86 12.80
CA ALA A 443 -4.51 10.67 11.87
C ALA A 443 -5.60 9.84 11.15
N ALA A 444 -5.37 8.54 10.95
CA ALA A 444 -6.31 7.63 10.31
C ALA A 444 -7.46 7.17 11.24
N LEU A 445 -7.33 7.33 12.57
CA LEU A 445 -8.36 6.94 13.54
C LEU A 445 -9.72 7.62 13.30
N SER A 446 -9.71 8.86 12.82
CA SER A 446 -10.93 9.65 12.54
C SER A 446 -11.54 9.35 11.17
N THR A 447 -10.96 8.41 10.40
CA THR A 447 -11.43 8.05 9.06
C THR A 447 -12.28 6.78 9.09
N ALA A 448 -12.91 6.41 7.96
CA ALA A 448 -13.69 5.18 7.84
C ALA A 448 -12.89 3.91 8.19
N GLY A 449 -11.56 3.94 8.06
CA GLY A 449 -10.66 2.84 8.40
C GLY A 449 -10.11 2.89 9.83
N GLY A 450 -10.72 3.65 10.73
CA GLY A 450 -10.21 3.89 12.08
C GLY A 450 -10.06 2.62 12.93
N ALA A 451 -10.87 1.58 12.69
CA ALA A 451 -10.76 0.29 13.37
C ALA A 451 -9.42 -0.40 13.09
N HIS A 452 -9.06 -0.56 11.80
CA HIS A 452 -7.77 -1.14 11.39
C HIS A 452 -6.57 -0.31 11.88
N ALA A 453 -6.67 1.02 11.87
CA ALA A 453 -5.64 1.88 12.44
C ALA A 453 -5.52 1.70 13.97
N GLY A 454 -6.65 1.44 14.64
CA GLY A 454 -6.73 1.12 16.06
C GLY A 454 -6.02 -0.19 16.39
N GLU A 455 -6.38 -1.26 15.68
CA GLU A 455 -5.80 -2.60 15.80
C GLU A 455 -4.29 -2.57 15.60
N LEU A 456 -3.81 -1.92 14.53
CA LEU A 456 -2.37 -1.83 14.27
C LEU A 456 -1.63 -1.02 15.34
N LEU A 457 -2.25 0.02 15.92
CA LEU A 457 -1.67 0.73 17.05
C LEU A 457 -1.59 -0.14 18.32
N ASP A 458 -2.54 -1.07 18.51
CA ASP A 458 -2.54 -2.02 19.63
C ASP A 458 -1.50 -3.13 19.41
N GLU A 459 -1.29 -3.59 18.18
CA GLU A 459 -0.17 -4.47 17.82
C GLU A 459 1.19 -3.78 18.07
N LEU A 460 1.35 -2.54 17.63
CA LEU A 460 2.55 -1.73 17.89
C LEU A 460 2.78 -1.47 19.38
N ALA A 461 1.73 -1.46 20.20
CA ALA A 461 1.88 -1.34 21.64
C ALA A 461 2.66 -2.50 22.24
N HIS A 462 2.54 -3.70 21.65
CA HIS A 462 3.25 -4.90 22.08
C HIS A 462 4.63 -5.03 21.42
N ASP A 463 4.71 -4.74 20.12
CA ASP A 463 5.94 -4.93 19.34
C ASP A 463 6.96 -3.80 19.52
N GLU A 464 6.51 -2.55 19.67
CA GLU A 464 7.34 -1.34 19.74
C GLU A 464 6.93 -0.41 20.92
N PRO A 465 6.87 -0.93 22.17
CA PRO A 465 6.25 -0.22 23.31
C PRO A 465 6.94 1.10 23.65
N ALA A 466 8.27 1.17 23.51
CA ALA A 466 9.04 2.39 23.75
C ALA A 466 8.74 3.48 22.70
N ALA A 467 8.59 3.10 21.42
CA ALA A 467 8.24 4.04 20.36
C ALA A 467 6.83 4.58 20.54
N LEU A 468 5.86 3.71 20.84
CA LEU A 468 4.49 4.12 21.10
C LEU A 468 4.38 5.01 22.35
N SER A 469 5.22 4.78 23.37
CA SER A 469 5.26 5.64 24.58
C SER A 469 5.66 7.08 24.25
N ARG A 470 6.67 7.26 23.39
CA ARG A 470 7.06 8.58 22.88
C ARG A 470 5.97 9.21 22.02
N ALA A 471 5.30 8.42 21.18
CA ALA A 471 4.18 8.89 20.35
C ALA A 471 3.00 9.38 21.21
N VAL A 472 2.58 8.61 22.20
CA VAL A 472 1.53 8.99 23.17
C VAL A 472 1.87 10.29 23.89
N ARG A 473 3.14 10.49 24.27
CA ARG A 473 3.62 11.77 24.81
C ARG A 473 3.53 12.91 23.79
N ARG A 474 3.86 12.69 22.51
CA ARG A 474 3.66 13.71 21.46
C ARG A 474 2.19 14.07 21.30
N TRP A 475 1.31 13.09 21.26
CA TRP A 475 -0.12 13.30 21.08
C TRP A 475 -0.79 13.99 22.27
N ALA A 476 -0.37 13.67 23.49
CA ALA A 476 -0.85 14.34 24.70
C ALA A 476 -0.53 15.84 24.71
N ALA A 477 0.62 16.23 24.16
CA ALA A 477 1.05 17.62 24.05
C ALA A 477 0.43 18.36 22.84
N ASP A 478 -0.24 17.66 21.93
CA ASP A 478 -0.75 18.20 20.66
C ASP A 478 -1.99 19.10 20.86
N ASP A 479 -2.14 20.11 20.01
CA ASP A 479 -3.27 21.04 20.05
C ASP A 479 -4.58 20.44 19.56
N ARG A 480 -4.53 19.37 18.77
CA ARG A 480 -5.74 18.71 18.22
C ARG A 480 -6.36 17.77 19.25
N ALA A 481 -7.64 17.97 19.57
CA ALA A 481 -8.37 17.18 20.57
C ALA A 481 -8.40 15.67 20.26
N GLU A 482 -8.50 15.30 18.99
CA GLU A 482 -8.51 13.90 18.54
C GLU A 482 -7.23 13.15 18.93
N ARG A 483 -6.07 13.79 18.79
CA ARG A 483 -4.77 13.21 19.18
C ARG A 483 -4.68 13.06 20.69
N ARG A 484 -5.17 14.03 21.46
CA ARG A 484 -5.21 13.91 22.93
C ARG A 484 -6.14 12.79 23.40
N ARG A 485 -7.31 12.61 22.76
CA ARG A 485 -8.18 11.45 23.02
C ARG A 485 -7.49 10.13 22.71
N ALA A 486 -6.79 10.04 21.57
CA ALA A 486 -6.02 8.85 21.21
C ALA A 486 -4.90 8.55 22.23
N ALA A 487 -4.23 9.58 22.76
CA ALA A 487 -3.26 9.43 23.84
C ALA A 487 -3.91 8.90 25.13
N ALA A 488 -5.03 9.51 25.55
CA ALA A 488 -5.75 9.12 26.76
C ALA A 488 -6.30 7.68 26.67
N ALA A 489 -6.80 7.27 25.50
CA ALA A 489 -7.31 5.91 25.28
C ALA A 489 -6.21 4.84 25.40
N ARG A 490 -4.99 5.13 24.92
CA ARG A 490 -3.88 4.16 24.88
C ARG A 490 -3.01 4.14 26.12
N LEU A 491 -3.00 5.23 26.89
CA LEU A 491 -2.18 5.37 28.08
C LEU A 491 -2.34 4.21 29.09
N PRO A 492 -3.56 3.74 29.44
CA PRO A 492 -3.73 2.69 30.46
C PRO A 492 -3.25 1.32 30.01
N ALA A 493 -3.49 0.95 28.75
CA ALA A 493 -3.07 -0.33 28.20
C ALA A 493 -1.55 -0.39 28.04
N LEU A 494 -0.96 0.68 27.48
CA LEU A 494 0.48 0.76 27.27
C LEU A 494 1.26 0.77 28.60
N ALA A 495 0.70 1.35 29.66
CA ALA A 495 1.30 1.33 30.99
C ALA A 495 1.48 -0.07 31.61
N THR A 496 0.75 -1.07 31.09
CA THR A 496 0.88 -2.46 31.55
C THR A 496 1.83 -3.30 30.69
N VAL A 497 2.29 -2.77 29.55
CA VAL A 497 3.16 -3.51 28.62
C VAL A 497 4.62 -3.43 29.07
N PRO A 498 5.34 -4.57 29.17
CA PRO A 498 6.78 -4.58 29.42
C PRO A 498 7.55 -3.85 28.31
N GLY A 499 8.55 -3.03 28.69
CA GLY A 499 9.35 -2.26 27.73
C GLY A 499 8.76 -0.91 27.32
N ALA A 500 7.55 -0.56 27.80
CA ALA A 500 7.01 0.79 27.65
C ALA A 500 7.83 1.80 28.45
N ASP A 501 8.06 2.99 27.87
CA ASP A 501 8.83 4.05 28.51
C ASP A 501 8.00 4.68 29.62
N ALA A 502 8.36 4.28 30.83
CA ALA A 502 7.67 4.66 32.03
C ALA A 502 7.64 6.18 32.26
N ASP A 503 8.70 6.89 31.90
CA ASP A 503 8.81 8.32 32.12
C ASP A 503 8.04 9.11 31.07
N GLU A 504 8.06 8.65 29.81
CA GLU A 504 7.26 9.26 28.74
C GLU A 504 5.76 9.18 29.04
N LEU A 505 5.27 8.03 29.51
CA LEU A 505 3.87 7.89 29.89
C LEU A 505 3.49 8.80 31.08
N THR A 506 4.41 9.00 32.04
CA THR A 506 4.19 9.96 33.13
C THR A 506 4.17 11.41 32.61
N ARG A 507 5.04 11.78 31.66
CA ARG A 507 5.00 13.10 31.02
C ARG A 507 3.71 13.30 30.21
N ALA A 508 3.29 12.29 29.45
CA ALA A 508 2.03 12.31 28.70
C ALA A 508 0.83 12.56 29.61
N ALA A 509 0.74 11.85 30.74
CA ALA A 509 -0.33 12.04 31.72
C ALA A 509 -0.34 13.48 32.28
N LYS A 510 0.85 14.06 32.54
CA LYS A 510 0.96 15.45 33.01
C LYS A 510 0.49 16.47 31.96
N GLU A 511 0.83 16.25 30.69
CA GLU A 511 0.39 17.13 29.59
C GLU A 511 -1.14 17.10 29.42
N LEU A 512 -1.75 15.91 29.50
CA LEU A 512 -3.22 15.78 29.45
C LEU A 512 -3.91 16.56 30.56
N LEU A 513 -3.33 16.60 31.77
CA LEU A 513 -3.89 17.33 32.91
C LEU A 513 -3.66 18.85 32.87
N ARG A 514 -2.81 19.35 31.98
CA ARG A 514 -2.45 20.78 31.93
C ARG A 514 -3.59 21.66 31.40
N ARG A 515 -4.53 21.09 30.63
CA ARG A 515 -5.62 21.84 29.98
C ARG A 515 -6.93 21.66 30.74
N ALA A 516 -7.50 22.78 31.18
CA ALA A 516 -8.71 22.79 32.00
C ALA A 516 -10.00 22.46 31.21
N ASP A 517 -10.00 22.63 29.88
CA ASP A 517 -11.21 22.51 29.05
C ASP A 517 -11.57 21.06 28.70
N ASP A 518 -10.61 20.12 28.72
CA ASP A 518 -10.79 18.73 28.29
C ASP A 518 -10.99 17.76 29.48
N THR A 519 -11.69 18.21 30.51
CA THR A 519 -11.71 17.53 31.80
C THR A 519 -12.40 16.17 31.77
N GLY A 520 -13.44 15.95 30.97
CA GLY A 520 -14.26 14.73 31.04
C GLY A 520 -13.51 13.43 30.70
N GLU A 521 -13.10 13.28 29.45
CA GLU A 521 -12.60 12.01 28.91
C GLU A 521 -11.08 11.81 29.09
N LEU A 522 -10.31 12.90 29.20
CA LEU A 522 -8.84 12.80 29.16
C LEU A 522 -8.20 12.61 30.54
N HIS A 523 -8.84 13.15 31.57
CA HIS A 523 -8.27 13.18 32.92
C HIS A 523 -8.29 11.83 33.65
N PRO A 524 -9.37 11.01 33.60
CA PRO A 524 -9.39 9.73 34.32
C PRO A 524 -8.24 8.79 33.93
N PRO A 525 -7.93 8.57 32.63
CA PRO A 525 -6.76 7.78 32.23
C PRO A 525 -5.42 8.36 32.74
N ALA A 526 -5.27 9.69 32.72
CA ALA A 526 -4.07 10.36 33.21
C ALA A 526 -3.87 10.18 34.73
N TYR A 527 -4.93 10.32 35.53
CA TYR A 527 -4.86 10.06 36.96
C TYR A 527 -4.58 8.59 37.26
N ARG A 528 -5.20 7.65 36.54
CA ARG A 528 -4.89 6.22 36.66
C ARG A 528 -3.39 5.94 36.49
N GLN A 529 -2.77 6.55 35.49
CA GLN A 529 -1.33 6.41 35.24
C GLN A 529 -0.47 7.00 36.38
N LEU A 530 -0.77 8.23 36.81
CA LEU A 530 0.00 8.93 37.84
C LEU A 530 -0.12 8.29 39.23
N LEU A 531 -1.28 7.73 39.56
CA LEU A 531 -1.51 6.99 40.81
C LEU A 531 -0.82 5.62 40.81
N GLY A 532 -0.66 5.01 39.64
CA GLY A 532 0.10 3.77 39.46
C GLY A 532 1.57 3.92 39.87
N ARG A 533 2.15 5.11 39.73
CA ARG A 533 3.58 5.37 39.98
C ARG A 533 3.87 5.89 41.40
N PRO A 534 4.72 5.21 42.19
CA PRO A 534 5.03 5.63 43.56
C PRO A 534 5.54 7.08 43.66
N ALA A 535 6.40 7.50 42.73
CA ALA A 535 7.03 8.83 42.75
C ALA A 535 6.07 10.00 42.52
N SER A 536 4.98 9.80 41.77
CA SER A 536 3.99 10.85 41.50
C SER A 536 2.71 10.73 42.32
N ARG A 537 2.46 9.57 42.93
CA ARG A 537 1.17 9.24 43.58
C ARG A 537 0.72 10.29 44.59
N SER A 538 1.61 10.71 45.49
CA SER A 538 1.28 11.65 46.57
C SER A 538 0.87 13.04 46.03
N SER A 539 1.54 13.52 44.98
CA SER A 539 1.28 14.83 44.39
C SER A 539 -0.09 14.92 43.69
N TYR A 540 -0.60 13.82 43.14
CA TYR A 540 -1.84 13.82 42.36
C TYR A 540 -3.04 13.18 43.05
N LEU A 541 -2.86 12.52 44.22
CA LEU A 541 -3.93 11.83 44.93
C LEU A 541 -5.09 12.74 45.33
N THR A 542 -4.81 13.92 45.90
CA THR A 542 -5.86 14.87 46.30
C THR A 542 -6.69 15.33 45.11
N ALA A 543 -6.05 15.67 43.99
CA ALA A 543 -6.73 16.10 42.78
C ALA A 543 -7.58 14.98 42.16
N ALA A 544 -7.06 13.74 42.15
CA ALA A 544 -7.80 12.56 41.70
C ALA A 544 -9.04 12.30 42.56
N LEU A 545 -8.93 12.40 43.90
CA LEU A 545 -10.04 12.20 44.83
C LEU A 545 -11.13 13.27 44.69
N LEU A 546 -10.75 14.54 44.46
CA LEU A 546 -11.70 15.62 44.22
C LEU A 546 -12.54 15.37 42.96
N ARG A 547 -11.92 14.85 41.90
CA ARG A 547 -12.61 14.49 40.67
C ARG A 547 -13.45 13.24 40.81
N PHE A 548 -12.88 12.22 41.42
CA PHE A 548 -13.61 11.02 41.80
C PHE A 548 -14.85 11.37 42.63
N ALA A 549 -14.86 12.41 43.46
CA ALA A 549 -16.06 12.81 44.19
C ALA A 549 -17.14 13.52 43.34
N ARG A 550 -16.80 14.05 42.17
CA ARG A 550 -17.66 14.96 41.37
C ARG A 550 -18.08 14.41 40.01
N ASP A 551 -17.20 13.67 39.36
CA ASP A 551 -17.37 13.20 37.98
C ASP A 551 -18.20 11.90 37.91
N PRO A 552 -18.76 11.54 36.74
CA PRO A 552 -19.35 10.23 36.50
C PRO A 552 -18.45 9.07 36.92
N TYR A 553 -19.05 7.91 37.16
CA TYR A 553 -18.29 6.72 37.55
C TYR A 553 -17.29 6.33 36.44
N ASP A 554 -16.02 6.16 36.82
CA ASP A 554 -14.95 5.67 35.97
C ASP A 554 -14.28 4.46 36.65
N ASP A 555 -14.40 3.30 36.02
CA ASP A 555 -13.91 2.04 36.57
C ASP A 555 -12.37 2.04 36.75
N GLY A 556 -11.66 2.60 35.76
CA GLY A 556 -10.20 2.64 35.75
C GLY A 556 -9.61 3.47 36.88
N LEU A 557 -10.16 4.65 37.13
CA LEU A 557 -9.77 5.52 38.22
C LEU A 557 -10.16 4.92 39.57
N THR A 558 -11.34 4.30 39.67
CA THR A 558 -11.79 3.62 40.89
C THR A 558 -10.79 2.52 41.29
N HIS A 559 -10.44 1.62 40.38
CA HIS A 559 -9.45 0.58 40.65
C HIS A 559 -8.06 1.14 40.93
N ALA A 560 -7.66 2.24 40.29
CA ALA A 560 -6.40 2.91 40.62
C ALA A 560 -6.38 3.42 42.06
N LEU A 561 -7.49 4.00 42.54
CA LEU A 561 -7.63 4.48 43.93
C LEU A 561 -7.70 3.33 44.94
N VAL A 562 -8.43 2.25 44.64
CA VAL A 562 -8.41 1.04 45.47
C VAL A 562 -6.98 0.52 45.59
N ARG A 563 -6.24 0.48 44.48
CA ARG A 563 -4.82 0.13 44.49
C ARG A 563 -3.98 1.10 45.30
N THR A 564 -4.34 2.37 45.53
CA THR A 564 -3.54 3.27 46.39
C THR A 564 -3.80 3.12 47.89
N LEU A 565 -4.82 2.35 48.30
CA LEU A 565 -5.14 2.09 49.72
C LEU A 565 -3.96 1.55 50.53
N HIS A 566 -3.09 0.72 49.93
CA HIS A 566 -1.92 0.17 50.62
C HIS A 566 -0.93 1.24 51.09
N THR A 567 -0.91 2.42 50.46
CA THR A 567 0.00 3.52 50.82
C THR A 567 -0.70 4.71 51.45
N HIS A 568 -1.95 5.00 51.07
CA HIS A 568 -2.68 6.18 51.54
C HIS A 568 -4.11 5.83 52.01
N PRO A 569 -4.27 4.92 53.00
CA PRO A 569 -5.57 4.36 53.35
C PRO A 569 -6.56 5.42 53.84
N ARG A 570 -6.12 6.36 54.69
CA ARG A 570 -6.97 7.40 55.26
C ARG A 570 -7.56 8.34 54.21
N GLN A 571 -6.76 8.77 53.23
CA GLN A 571 -7.18 9.73 52.21
C GLN A 571 -8.17 9.07 51.23
N VAL A 572 -7.85 7.86 50.77
CA VAL A 572 -8.70 7.14 49.82
C VAL A 572 -10.04 6.76 50.46
N LEU A 573 -10.04 6.17 51.66
CA LEU A 573 -11.28 5.82 52.35
C LEU A 573 -12.17 7.04 52.64
N THR A 574 -11.56 8.18 52.99
CA THR A 574 -12.30 9.45 53.13
C THR A 574 -12.95 9.89 51.81
N GLY A 575 -12.27 9.73 50.68
CA GLY A 575 -12.84 10.02 49.36
C GLY A 575 -13.97 9.08 48.96
N PHE A 576 -13.81 7.76 49.19
CA PHE A 576 -14.89 6.79 49.00
C PHE A 576 -16.10 7.07 49.91
N ARG A 577 -15.87 7.45 51.18
CA ARG A 577 -16.93 7.92 52.08
C ARG A 577 -17.66 9.13 51.52
N HIS A 578 -16.92 10.15 51.10
CA HIS A 578 -17.53 11.36 50.52
C HIS A 578 -18.36 11.04 49.26
N ARG A 579 -17.88 10.13 48.40
CA ARG A 579 -18.63 9.71 47.21
C ARG A 579 -19.87 8.89 47.57
N LEU A 580 -19.73 7.90 48.46
CA LEU A 580 -20.79 6.97 48.84
C LEU A 580 -21.91 7.63 49.66
N CYS A 581 -21.54 8.47 50.63
CA CYS A 581 -22.46 9.11 51.56
C CYS A 581 -22.89 10.52 51.10
N GLY A 582 -22.22 11.11 50.12
CA GLY A 582 -22.56 12.42 49.55
C GLY A 582 -23.64 12.37 48.46
N PRO A 583 -24.14 13.52 47.99
CA PRO A 583 -25.19 13.59 46.96
C PRO A 583 -24.76 13.04 45.58
N ALA A 584 -23.47 12.76 45.40
CA ALA A 584 -22.87 12.30 44.14
C ALA A 584 -23.02 10.78 43.86
N THR A 585 -23.40 9.96 44.84
CA THR A 585 -23.92 8.60 44.59
C THR A 585 -25.34 8.72 44.04
N ALA A 586 -25.41 9.10 42.76
CA ALA A 586 -26.67 9.38 42.08
C ALA A 586 -27.44 8.09 41.68
N SER A 587 -26.78 6.93 41.63
CA SER A 587 -27.42 5.66 41.25
C SER A 587 -26.96 4.46 42.08
N ARG A 588 -27.88 3.51 42.28
CA ARG A 588 -27.64 2.19 42.88
C ARG A 588 -26.53 1.43 42.15
N GLU A 589 -26.48 1.53 40.83
CA GLU A 589 -25.45 0.89 40.00
C GLU A 589 -24.05 1.43 40.30
N SER A 590 -23.91 2.75 40.44
CA SER A 590 -22.62 3.37 40.80
C SER A 590 -22.16 2.94 42.19
N ALA A 591 -23.06 2.91 43.17
CA ALA A 591 -22.74 2.42 44.51
C ALA A 591 -22.33 0.95 44.50
N THR A 592 -23.03 0.12 43.70
CA THR A 592 -22.69 -1.30 43.52
C THR A 592 -21.29 -1.45 42.95
N ALA A 593 -20.96 -0.73 41.88
CA ALA A 593 -19.64 -0.80 41.26
C ALA A 593 -18.51 -0.35 42.20
N LEU A 594 -18.72 0.71 42.99
CA LEU A 594 -17.77 1.19 43.99
C LEU A 594 -17.51 0.17 45.10
N LEU A 595 -18.58 -0.42 45.64
CA LEU A 595 -18.48 -1.42 46.69
C LEU A 595 -17.82 -2.70 46.15
N THR A 596 -18.18 -3.15 44.95
CA THR A 596 -17.54 -4.29 44.30
C THR A 596 -16.03 -4.07 44.11
N ALA A 597 -15.59 -2.88 43.69
CA ALA A 597 -14.17 -2.58 43.56
C ALA A 597 -13.42 -2.64 44.92
N LEU A 598 -14.07 -2.24 46.01
CA LEU A 598 -13.52 -2.35 47.36
C LEU A 598 -13.45 -3.80 47.89
N ALA A 599 -14.25 -4.71 47.34
CA ALA A 599 -14.23 -6.12 47.74
C ALA A 599 -12.90 -6.82 47.42
N ASP A 600 -12.17 -6.35 46.43
CA ASP A 600 -10.87 -6.93 46.05
C ASP A 600 -9.76 -6.60 47.08
N VAL A 601 -10.03 -5.75 48.08
CA VAL A 601 -9.09 -5.41 49.16
C VAL A 601 -9.00 -6.57 50.18
N CYS A 602 -7.94 -7.37 50.07
CA CYS A 602 -7.75 -8.56 50.89
C CYS A 602 -6.83 -8.37 52.12
N VAL A 603 -6.13 -7.23 52.24
CA VAL A 603 -5.23 -6.98 53.38
C VAL A 603 -6.06 -6.83 54.66
N PRO A 604 -5.89 -7.68 55.70
CA PRO A 604 -6.84 -7.76 56.82
C PRO A 604 -7.12 -6.43 57.55
N ALA A 605 -6.09 -5.60 57.75
CA ALA A 605 -6.25 -4.30 58.39
C ALA A 605 -7.07 -3.31 57.54
N LEU A 606 -6.87 -3.31 56.22
CA LEU A 606 -7.61 -2.47 55.28
C LEU A 606 -9.03 -3.00 55.06
N ALA A 607 -9.19 -4.32 54.97
CA ALA A 607 -10.48 -4.98 54.83
C ALA A 607 -11.43 -4.63 55.99
N ARG A 608 -10.94 -4.56 57.23
CA ARG A 608 -11.72 -4.08 58.39
C ARG A 608 -12.16 -2.62 58.24
N GLN A 609 -11.28 -1.75 57.75
CA GLN A 609 -11.61 -0.34 57.52
C GLN A 609 -12.63 -0.16 56.38
N VAL A 610 -12.53 -0.98 55.33
CA VAL A 610 -13.51 -1.05 54.24
C VAL A 610 -14.86 -1.55 54.76
N ALA A 611 -14.88 -2.62 55.58
CA ALA A 611 -16.11 -3.12 56.19
C ALA A 611 -16.80 -2.05 57.04
N HIS A 612 -16.05 -1.30 57.84
CA HIS A 612 -16.60 -0.18 58.61
C HIS A 612 -17.22 0.90 57.71
N LEU A 613 -16.58 1.25 56.59
CA LEU A 613 -17.14 2.19 55.61
C LEU A 613 -18.45 1.67 54.97
N ILE A 614 -18.55 0.36 54.75
CA ILE A 614 -19.75 -0.27 54.18
C ILE A 614 -20.91 -0.25 55.20
N ALA A 615 -20.62 -0.53 56.47
CA ALA A 615 -21.60 -0.39 57.55
C ALA A 615 -22.09 1.06 57.69
N GLU A 616 -21.18 2.04 57.60
CA GLU A 616 -21.50 3.48 57.61
C GLU A 616 -22.41 3.87 56.43
N TYR A 617 -22.11 3.39 55.22
CA TYR A 617 -22.97 3.59 54.05
C TYR A 617 -24.37 2.97 54.23
N ALA A 618 -24.43 1.72 54.71
CA ALA A 618 -25.69 1.02 54.95
C ALA A 618 -26.54 1.69 56.04
N CYS A 619 -25.90 2.21 57.09
CA CYS A 619 -26.57 2.95 58.15
C CYS A 619 -27.13 4.29 57.66
N GLY A 620 -26.40 5.01 56.80
CA GLY A 620 -26.83 6.29 56.25
C GLY A 620 -27.90 6.19 55.16
N ARG A 621 -27.97 5.06 54.44
CA ARG A 621 -28.91 4.82 53.33
C ARG A 621 -29.49 3.39 53.33
N PRO A 622 -30.25 3.02 54.36
CA PRO A 622 -30.72 1.63 54.57
C PRO A 622 -31.47 1.04 53.36
N ASP A 623 -32.34 1.82 52.72
CA ASP A 623 -33.21 1.32 51.64
C ASP A 623 -32.50 1.24 50.27
N GLU A 624 -31.42 2.01 50.08
CA GLU A 624 -30.63 2.00 48.84
C GLU A 624 -29.47 1.00 48.90
N ALA A 625 -29.00 0.66 50.10
CA ALA A 625 -27.80 -0.14 50.33
C ALA A 625 -27.96 -1.64 50.07
N ALA A 626 -29.21 -2.14 49.93
CA ALA A 626 -29.50 -3.56 49.82
C ALA A 626 -28.71 -4.27 48.70
N GLU A 627 -28.74 -3.73 47.47
CA GLU A 627 -28.03 -4.34 46.32
C GLU A 627 -26.52 -4.11 46.36
N PRO A 628 -26.00 -2.88 46.58
CA PRO A 628 -24.55 -2.65 46.63
C PRO A 628 -23.83 -3.46 47.71
N VAL A 629 -24.41 -3.57 48.90
CA VAL A 629 -23.83 -4.32 50.02
C VAL A 629 -23.86 -5.83 49.73
N ALA A 630 -24.94 -6.32 49.15
CA ALA A 630 -25.03 -7.72 48.75
C ALA A 630 -23.98 -8.10 47.70
N ALA A 631 -23.77 -7.26 46.67
CA ALA A 631 -22.74 -7.48 45.66
C ALA A 631 -21.31 -7.48 46.27
N PHE A 632 -21.03 -6.60 47.24
CA PHE A 632 -19.78 -6.65 47.99
C PHE A 632 -19.59 -7.97 48.74
N VAL A 633 -20.61 -8.40 49.49
CA VAL A 633 -20.56 -9.64 50.29
C VAL A 633 -20.38 -10.84 49.37
N GLU A 634 -21.12 -10.92 48.27
CA GLU A 634 -20.97 -11.96 47.25
C GLU A 634 -19.55 -12.04 46.69
N ARG A 635 -18.99 -10.90 46.26
CA ARG A 635 -17.61 -10.83 45.76
C ARG A 635 -16.58 -11.22 46.82
N ARG A 636 -16.79 -10.85 48.10
CA ARG A 636 -15.90 -11.23 49.21
C ARG A 636 -16.02 -12.69 49.62
N LEU A 637 -17.20 -13.29 49.50
CA LEU A 637 -17.42 -14.71 49.81
C LEU A 637 -16.58 -15.63 48.93
N ALA A 638 -16.33 -15.23 47.67
CA ALA A 638 -15.43 -15.94 46.77
C ALA A 638 -13.98 -16.06 47.31
N ALA A 639 -13.57 -15.21 48.26
CA ALA A 639 -12.26 -15.31 48.94
C ALA A 639 -12.24 -16.35 50.09
N GLY A 640 -13.36 -17.01 50.39
CA GLY A 640 -13.47 -18.13 51.33
C GLY A 640 -13.10 -17.77 52.77
N ALA A 641 -12.44 -18.70 53.47
CA ALA A 641 -12.11 -18.58 54.90
C ALA A 641 -11.32 -17.31 55.27
N THR A 642 -10.58 -16.73 54.33
CA THR A 642 -9.83 -15.47 54.54
C THR A 642 -10.73 -14.26 54.77
N ALA A 643 -11.97 -14.29 54.27
CA ALA A 643 -12.93 -13.20 54.43
C ALA A 643 -13.70 -13.26 55.77
N ARG A 644 -13.69 -14.42 56.46
CA ARG A 644 -14.49 -14.66 57.69
C ARG A 644 -14.28 -13.57 58.74
N ALA A 645 -13.03 -13.24 59.04
CA ALA A 645 -12.68 -12.28 60.09
C ALA A 645 -13.16 -10.84 59.82
N THR A 646 -13.55 -10.53 58.59
CA THR A 646 -14.08 -9.22 58.19
C THR A 646 -15.59 -9.28 57.92
N LEU A 647 -16.08 -10.35 57.30
CA LEU A 647 -17.49 -10.50 56.96
C LEU A 647 -18.37 -10.80 58.17
N LEU A 648 -17.91 -11.62 59.13
CA LEU A 648 -18.74 -11.98 60.28
C LEU A 648 -19.14 -10.76 61.13
N PRO A 649 -18.20 -9.89 61.57
CA PRO A 649 -18.56 -8.67 62.29
C PRO A 649 -19.42 -7.71 61.47
N LEU A 650 -19.17 -7.62 60.15
CA LEU A 650 -19.94 -6.76 59.25
C LEU A 650 -21.39 -7.23 59.12
N VAL A 651 -21.60 -8.53 58.87
CA VAL A 651 -22.95 -9.10 58.73
C VAL A 651 -23.73 -9.00 60.03
N GLU A 652 -23.09 -9.20 61.18
CA GLU A 652 -23.71 -8.97 62.50
C GLU A 652 -24.10 -7.51 62.74
N GLU A 653 -23.31 -6.55 62.25
CA GLU A 653 -23.64 -5.13 62.35
C GLU A 653 -24.81 -4.77 61.41
N LEU A 654 -24.76 -5.24 60.17
CA LEU A 654 -25.80 -5.02 59.17
C LEU A 654 -27.15 -5.68 59.55
N SER A 655 -27.13 -6.83 60.23
CA SER A 655 -28.36 -7.51 60.67
C SER A 655 -29.12 -6.76 61.76
N ARG A 656 -28.46 -5.83 62.46
CA ARG A 656 -29.06 -4.98 63.51
C ARG A 656 -29.64 -3.67 62.96
N LEU A 657 -29.40 -3.34 61.68
CA LEU A 657 -29.95 -2.14 61.05
C LEU A 657 -31.46 -2.27 60.81
N PRO A 658 -32.26 -1.21 60.98
CA PRO A 658 -33.71 -1.25 60.82
C PRO A 658 -34.14 -1.20 59.34
N SER A 659 -33.58 -2.08 58.50
CA SER A 659 -33.94 -2.21 57.08
C SER A 659 -34.26 -3.66 56.72
N ALA A 660 -35.53 -3.94 56.46
CA ALA A 660 -36.00 -5.26 56.01
C ALA A 660 -35.48 -5.60 54.60
N ALA A 661 -35.39 -4.59 53.71
CA ALA A 661 -34.92 -4.77 52.34
C ALA A 661 -33.46 -5.22 52.28
N LEU A 662 -32.58 -4.58 53.07
CA LEU A 662 -31.17 -4.94 53.21
C LEU A 662 -31.00 -6.35 53.78
N ARG A 663 -31.68 -6.67 54.90
CA ARG A 663 -31.61 -7.99 55.54
C ARG A 663 -32.11 -9.10 54.62
N ALA A 664 -33.22 -8.88 53.90
CA ALA A 664 -33.75 -9.84 52.93
C ALA A 664 -32.79 -10.05 51.76
N ARG A 665 -32.22 -8.98 51.18
CA ARG A 665 -31.29 -9.11 50.06
C ARG A 665 -29.98 -9.79 50.46
N LEU A 666 -29.42 -9.42 51.60
CA LEU A 666 -28.21 -10.05 52.16
C LEU A 666 -28.45 -11.52 52.47
N GLY A 667 -29.58 -11.86 53.11
CA GLY A 667 -29.95 -13.24 53.40
C GLY A 667 -30.15 -14.07 52.13
N ARG A 668 -30.75 -13.51 51.06
CA ARG A 668 -30.82 -14.19 49.75
C ARG A 668 -29.44 -14.47 49.15
N THR A 669 -28.52 -13.50 49.22
CA THR A 669 -27.14 -13.67 48.73
C THR A 669 -26.40 -14.76 49.49
N LEU A 670 -26.52 -14.78 50.83
CA LEU A 670 -25.90 -15.81 51.66
C LEU A 670 -26.55 -17.19 51.44
N ALA A 671 -27.88 -17.25 51.30
CA ALA A 671 -28.62 -18.49 51.06
C ALA A 671 -28.35 -19.10 49.68
N ALA A 672 -28.07 -18.28 48.67
CA ALA A 672 -27.71 -18.72 47.32
C ALA A 672 -26.22 -19.05 47.17
N ALA A 673 -25.37 -18.67 48.14
CA ALA A 673 -23.93 -18.89 48.08
C ALA A 673 -23.56 -20.26 48.66
N ASP A 674 -22.78 -21.03 47.90
CA ASP A 674 -22.27 -22.33 48.35
C ASP A 674 -21.07 -22.16 49.30
N GLY A 675 -21.10 -22.89 50.43
CA GLY A 675 -19.92 -23.06 51.30
C GLY A 675 -20.17 -22.80 52.80
N PRO A 676 -19.28 -23.30 53.67
CA PRO A 676 -19.48 -23.28 55.12
C PRO A 676 -19.53 -21.87 55.72
N LEU A 677 -18.83 -20.90 55.11
CA LEU A 677 -18.84 -19.51 55.57
C LEU A 677 -20.21 -18.84 55.29
N ALA A 678 -20.86 -19.14 54.18
CA ALA A 678 -22.17 -18.56 53.86
C ALA A 678 -23.23 -19.02 54.88
N GLY A 679 -23.21 -20.31 55.25
CA GLY A 679 -24.07 -20.86 56.30
C GLY A 679 -23.79 -20.24 57.67
N GLU A 680 -22.52 -20.08 58.05
CA GLU A 680 -22.12 -19.44 59.31
C GLU A 680 -22.58 -17.98 59.39
N LEU A 681 -22.47 -17.21 58.31
CA LEU A 681 -22.91 -15.81 58.25
C LEU A 681 -24.44 -15.67 58.24
N LEU A 682 -25.17 -16.73 57.88
CA LEU A 682 -26.62 -16.73 57.85
C LEU A 682 -27.25 -16.91 59.25
N GLU A 683 -26.56 -17.59 60.16
CA GLU A 683 -26.99 -17.78 61.55
C GLU A 683 -27.28 -16.46 62.30
N PRO A 684 -26.38 -15.45 62.33
CA PRO A 684 -26.65 -14.17 62.99
C PRO A 684 -27.75 -13.35 62.31
N LEU A 685 -27.99 -13.55 61.01
CA LEU A 685 -29.05 -12.87 60.27
C LEU A 685 -30.43 -13.47 60.59
N LEU A 686 -30.56 -14.80 60.61
CA LEU A 686 -31.82 -15.50 60.92
C LEU A 686 -32.11 -15.55 62.43
N GLY A 687 -31.09 -15.62 63.28
CA GLY A 687 -31.24 -15.69 64.74
C GLY A 687 -31.81 -14.42 65.37
N ALA A 688 -31.64 -13.27 64.70
CA ALA A 688 -32.15 -11.96 65.14
C ALA A 688 -33.43 -11.50 64.40
N GLU A 689 -33.94 -12.28 63.43
CA GLU A 689 -34.99 -11.82 62.51
C GLU A 689 -36.42 -12.00 63.06
N ALA A 690 -37.10 -10.88 63.33
CA ALA A 690 -38.47 -10.86 63.80
C ALA A 690 -39.49 -10.79 62.65
N GLU A 691 -39.10 -10.31 61.47
CA GLU A 691 -40.01 -10.09 60.34
C GLU A 691 -40.19 -11.37 59.49
N ALA A 692 -41.44 -11.83 59.37
CA ALA A 692 -41.80 -12.95 58.50
C ALA A 692 -41.39 -12.79 57.02
N PRO A 693 -41.61 -11.64 56.34
CA PRO A 693 -41.30 -11.51 54.91
C PRO A 693 -39.79 -11.62 54.59
N VAL A 694 -38.92 -11.22 55.52
CA VAL A 694 -37.46 -11.39 55.37
C VAL A 694 -37.11 -12.88 55.41
N ARG A 695 -37.62 -13.63 56.40
CA ARG A 695 -37.36 -15.08 56.54
C ARG A 695 -37.87 -15.88 55.36
N GLU A 696 -39.09 -15.59 54.89
CA GLU A 696 -39.67 -16.25 53.71
C GLU A 696 -38.83 -16.00 52.45
N SER A 697 -38.34 -14.77 52.26
CA SER A 697 -37.49 -14.44 51.12
C SER A 697 -36.16 -15.19 51.14
N VAL A 698 -35.56 -15.40 52.31
CA VAL A 698 -34.30 -16.15 52.47
C VAL A 698 -34.52 -17.65 52.27
N LEU A 699 -35.61 -18.21 52.81
CA LEU A 699 -35.99 -19.62 52.62
C LEU A 699 -36.28 -19.96 51.16
N ALA A 700 -36.94 -19.04 50.43
CA ALA A 700 -37.19 -19.20 49.00
C ALA A 700 -35.88 -19.23 48.19
N ALA A 701 -34.89 -18.40 48.54
CA ALA A 701 -33.58 -18.39 47.88
C ALA A 701 -32.73 -19.63 48.20
N ALA A 702 -32.88 -20.21 49.40
CA ALA A 702 -32.22 -21.46 49.81
C ALA A 702 -32.88 -22.74 49.23
N GLY A 703 -33.89 -22.62 48.37
CA GLY A 703 -34.63 -23.78 47.86
C GLY A 703 -35.39 -24.58 48.94
N GLY A 704 -35.72 -23.95 50.08
CA GLY A 704 -36.42 -24.59 51.20
C GLY A 704 -35.53 -25.41 52.15
N ALA A 705 -34.21 -25.45 51.96
CA ALA A 705 -33.29 -26.23 52.79
C ALA A 705 -32.40 -25.32 53.66
N LEU A 706 -32.93 -24.81 54.77
CA LEU A 706 -32.12 -24.18 55.82
C LEU A 706 -32.29 -24.93 57.15
N PRO A 707 -31.20 -25.35 57.82
CA PRO A 707 -31.29 -25.80 59.19
C PRO A 707 -31.60 -24.58 60.08
N LEU A 708 -32.83 -24.52 60.61
CA LEU A 708 -33.26 -23.48 61.54
C LEU A 708 -32.32 -23.43 62.77
N PRO A 709 -31.93 -22.23 63.27
CA PRO A 709 -31.08 -22.12 64.45
C PRO A 709 -31.79 -22.68 65.70
N ARG A 710 -31.06 -23.48 66.49
CA ARG A 710 -31.54 -24.00 67.78
C ARG A 710 -31.79 -22.83 68.74
N ARG A 711 -33.04 -22.63 69.16
CA ARG A 711 -33.39 -21.70 70.26
C ARG A 711 -32.59 -22.05 71.52
N PRO A 712 -32.04 -21.06 72.27
CA PRO A 712 -31.44 -21.33 73.57
C PRO A 712 -32.52 -21.68 74.60
N SER A 713 -32.40 -22.87 75.18
CA SER A 713 -33.29 -23.48 76.17
C SER A 713 -33.12 -22.86 77.57
N HIS A 714 -33.51 -21.60 77.78
CA HIS A 714 -33.63 -21.07 79.14
C HIS A 714 -34.84 -20.16 79.26
N LEU A 715 -36.02 -20.77 79.53
CA LEU A 715 -37.17 -20.16 80.21
C LEU A 715 -38.26 -21.24 80.38
N ALA A 716 -38.04 -22.18 81.29
CA ALA A 716 -39.08 -23.07 81.80
C ALA A 716 -38.71 -23.61 83.19
N THR A 717 -38.78 -22.75 84.21
CA THR A 717 -39.15 -23.14 85.58
C THR A 717 -39.32 -21.89 86.42
N ARG A 718 -40.55 -21.44 86.63
CA ARG A 718 -41.10 -21.01 87.94
C ARG A 718 -42.45 -20.31 87.75
N THR A 719 -43.53 -21.09 87.90
CA THR A 719 -44.81 -20.64 88.46
C THR A 719 -45.55 -21.87 88.99
N ARG A 720 -45.36 -22.15 90.28
CA ARG A 720 -46.36 -22.63 91.24
C ARG A 720 -45.75 -22.47 92.64
N GLY A 721 -46.48 -21.76 93.50
CA GLY A 721 -46.02 -21.06 94.69
C GLY A 721 -46.52 -19.64 94.60
#